data_AF-F9RB20-F1
#
_entry.id   AF-F9RB20-F1
#
_cell.length_a   1.000
_cell.length_b   1.000
_cell.length_c   1.000
_cell.angle_alpha   90.00
_cell.angle_beta   90.00
_cell.angle_gamma   90.00
#
_symmetry.space_group_name_H-M   'P 1'
#
loop_
_entity.id
_entity.type
_entity.pdbx_description
1 polymer ?
#
loop_
_entity_poly.entity_id
_entity_poly.type
_entity_poly.pdbx_seq_one_letter_code
_entity_poly.pdbx_strand_id
1 'polypeptide(L)'
;MKILLRLFVVMLGFIANAAFAQFEFGVIDGKNCHTTSCTIVFTKSYKEVPVVFVMSSIDKNDIANAGPAIATLESVSLTQAKIKQRNVFNTQKQIMDPIYYVVAEPGIWAPDPNQPNKVVEVGRLTTSQYQRQGNRSGESWDSHSYSISLDGRDPVVLAQVQPDASKTFWVTAAIHRPDNSGFRFALDFGRQALPSLPERSREVGYLVAPSFTGVTADNIDFSFVKSPVTYSQKNGLAGLIESCRDTKIDLPQSYHDYGVIAKKQTRNGGDGGWVRACDLSADNHFTLTLEEDHTNRSHPVPEELAYFVYGSPKIDLCEYFPSSLQNNNYHQGKPFGGTISANGNETKIYLPNLDPLSYQSINFSGKNSGCIYDGTNTEACILDPSLTFPDFPPALQSFSHGSQKFTCSKGNCVITPGRYSEVEIDDNATLTFLNGEYWIEELELENSASLKTKGQVFIHYQKFEVDGNNVNMNAHGDYEDLVLIGHGNSSHLATNKNSLTMRALWYVDSSSAISIQGNGFEFEGSISAQQILITSNNHIIDAKPPSQCYVSDGRYELIVTPPRDSGLLCGDEKPTFTISTKKDGVPILEGVTVDLYYQQVGDAPYLKATVIDNIGSAISDTQFLTNGVGKLKLEISTSNPNKTKLNSDYTLKVKMNQDRRNIVYRNFQFYPFEFSIDDISVIAGESTAISASVYTCDKNNKPQIATQYQGKPKVSYELVTPSASIGGSKGTLAYEPQFRNGQSNSPLIISESGQFVVTLKDDEFDCSGLNNCPVGGEGVLSGDFELKSRPYKIAICDVKESDDNSNLNPATTTEDFGFMAAGRPFLATFIPIVHPDSKGAAQDECVYPVTSNYALDNGPIEVGYNLAYPTLGEIGVITPSVVPAFSPASPSPLTVQYWWDEVGTIEFKTSAIYMGESLVDDRQNIGRFYPSHFAISESTWTAPANQNGITYLSQPFESAAIKVAAFAYGQTDPVKNYHLFNSDLQATFSEKQDSRVGNELDLDIPAGSWQKHTGASYWVLDDDTASVNRISTVSGSTITSKENGPFNIDIATDPLSTSTDFGLNIVEAHDPASFDADNAVAEQAFSYQPSLRFGRMTLGSSGGQSGKELSVPLRVEYWNGSQFTLSTDDSRSELNSSASYVCKQTMWSEGLASDSQLSGAASSTSVTDGEFDKLTAKADSDDDSIREQIRFWLRLDDTVATGHTSPQVSRSGVTCGMNSTAQPWLQYNWSGLGDEDPSTVATFGIFRGNDKIIFRGESDLIGL
;
A
#
# COMPACT_ATOMS: atom_id res chain seq x y z
N MET A 1 -73.55 28.49 -7.15
CA MET A 1 -72.65 28.04 -8.25
C MET A 1 -71.33 28.81 -8.38
N LYS A 2 -71.13 29.99 -7.74
CA LYS A 2 -69.82 30.70 -7.72
C LYS A 2 -68.99 30.52 -6.43
N ILE A 3 -69.52 29.81 -5.43
CA ILE A 3 -68.82 29.52 -4.16
C ILE A 3 -68.21 28.10 -4.16
N LEU A 4 -68.79 27.13 -4.88
CA LEU A 4 -68.18 25.80 -5.04
C LEU A 4 -66.94 25.80 -5.95
N LEU A 5 -66.85 26.73 -6.91
CA LEU A 5 -65.71 26.82 -7.82
C LEU A 5 -64.48 27.50 -7.19
N ARG A 6 -64.64 28.20 -6.05
CA ARG A 6 -63.52 28.76 -5.29
C ARG A 6 -62.96 27.79 -4.24
N LEU A 7 -63.71 26.77 -3.82
CA LEU A 7 -63.15 25.70 -2.98
C LEU A 7 -62.35 24.68 -3.79
N PHE A 8 -62.69 24.45 -5.06
CA PHE A 8 -61.97 23.48 -5.90
C PHE A 8 -60.61 23.99 -6.42
N VAL A 9 -60.38 25.30 -6.44
CA VAL A 9 -59.09 25.91 -6.86
C VAL A 9 -58.12 26.10 -5.69
N VAL A 10 -58.58 25.95 -4.44
CA VAL A 10 -57.71 26.01 -3.24
C VAL A 10 -57.23 24.61 -2.79
N MET A 11 -57.84 23.53 -3.29
CA MET A 11 -57.42 22.15 -2.96
C MET A 11 -56.47 21.50 -3.99
N LEU A 12 -56.16 22.18 -5.10
CA LEU A 12 -55.23 21.70 -6.14
C LEU A 12 -53.84 22.37 -6.06
N GLY A 13 -53.53 23.02 -4.93
CA GLY A 13 -52.31 23.79 -4.72
C GLY A 13 -51.48 23.33 -3.53
N PHE A 14 -51.39 22.02 -3.23
CA PHE A 14 -50.40 21.45 -2.32
C PHE A 14 -50.12 19.98 -2.68
N ILE A 15 -49.74 19.71 -3.93
CA ILE A 15 -48.72 18.66 -4.15
C ILE A 15 -47.44 19.45 -4.23
N ALA A 16 -46.78 19.60 -3.08
CA ALA A 16 -45.41 20.10 -3.08
C ALA A 16 -44.61 19.07 -3.91
N ASN A 17 -44.23 19.45 -5.14
CA ASN A 17 -43.10 18.78 -5.78
C ASN A 17 -41.97 18.85 -4.74
N ALA A 18 -41.57 17.71 -4.19
CA ALA A 18 -40.43 17.66 -3.29
C ALA A 18 -39.28 18.38 -4.00
N ALA A 19 -38.76 19.44 -3.38
CA ALA A 19 -37.61 20.13 -3.95
C ALA A 19 -36.45 19.12 -3.98
N PHE A 20 -35.82 18.92 -5.14
CA PHE A 20 -34.55 18.21 -5.21
C PHE A 20 -33.47 19.20 -4.77
N ALA A 21 -33.07 19.12 -3.50
CA ALA A 21 -31.98 19.93 -2.97
C ALA A 21 -30.63 19.29 -3.34
N GLN A 22 -29.57 20.10 -3.36
CA GLN A 22 -28.24 19.60 -3.74
C GLN A 22 -27.62 18.85 -2.55
N PHE A 23 -27.01 17.70 -2.83
CA PHE A 23 -26.13 17.01 -1.90
C PHE A 23 -24.99 16.36 -2.68
N GLU A 24 -23.87 16.13 -2.01
CA GLU A 24 -22.72 15.44 -2.58
C GLU A 24 -22.01 14.67 -1.47
N PHE A 25 -21.15 13.74 -1.87
CA PHE A 25 -20.40 12.88 -0.97
C PHE A 25 -19.09 12.49 -1.66
N GLY A 26 -18.13 12.02 -0.87
CA GLY A 26 -16.84 11.66 -1.42
C GLY A 26 -15.82 11.30 -0.37
N VAL A 27 -14.59 11.14 -0.84
CA VAL A 27 -13.44 10.75 -0.06
C VAL A 27 -12.31 11.75 -0.29
N ILE A 28 -11.55 12.07 0.76
CA ILE A 28 -10.34 12.89 0.66
C ILE A 28 -9.15 12.12 1.24
N ASP A 29 -7.96 12.34 0.66
CA ASP A 29 -6.68 11.92 1.25
C ASP A 29 -6.49 12.69 2.56
N GLY A 30 -6.31 11.92 3.63
CA GLY A 30 -6.25 12.44 4.98
C GLY A 30 -4.86 12.84 5.48
N LYS A 31 -3.79 12.56 4.71
CA LYS A 31 -2.37 12.75 5.10
C LYS A 31 -2.07 14.15 5.64
N ASN A 32 -2.69 15.17 5.08
CA ASN A 32 -2.44 16.58 5.44
C ASN A 32 -3.42 17.15 6.48
N CYS A 33 -4.45 16.39 6.89
CA CYS A 33 -5.54 16.91 7.72
C CYS A 33 -5.18 17.05 9.21
N HIS A 34 -3.94 16.72 9.57
CA HIS A 34 -3.49 16.64 10.95
C HIS A 34 -2.62 17.86 11.35
N THR A 35 -1.62 18.21 10.53
CA THR A 35 -0.79 19.40 10.71
C THR A 35 -1.50 20.66 10.19
N THR A 36 -2.26 20.52 9.11
CA THR A 36 -3.05 21.58 8.48
C THR A 36 -4.50 21.14 8.29
N SER A 37 -5.40 22.05 7.88
CA SER A 37 -6.78 21.68 7.56
C SER A 37 -6.87 21.19 6.11
N CYS A 38 -7.45 20.02 5.89
CA CYS A 38 -7.84 19.58 4.56
C CYS A 38 -9.06 20.34 4.07
N THR A 39 -9.13 20.59 2.77
CA THR A 39 -10.26 21.31 2.16
C THR A 39 -11.07 20.36 1.29
N ILE A 40 -12.36 20.21 1.60
CA ILE A 40 -13.36 19.68 0.67
C ILE A 40 -13.83 20.85 -0.18
N VAL A 41 -13.62 20.79 -1.48
CA VAL A 41 -14.20 21.75 -2.44
C VAL A 41 -15.53 21.20 -2.93
N PHE A 42 -16.58 21.98 -2.79
CA PHE A 42 -17.91 21.56 -3.18
C PHE A 42 -18.09 21.64 -4.70
N THR A 43 -18.59 20.56 -5.29
CA THR A 43 -18.88 20.46 -6.72
C THR A 43 -20.29 20.96 -7.04
N LYS A 44 -21.20 20.86 -6.07
CA LYS A 44 -22.57 21.39 -6.17
C LYS A 44 -22.66 22.81 -5.62
N SER A 45 -23.66 23.56 -6.09
CA SER A 45 -23.96 24.92 -5.60
C SER A 45 -25.11 24.89 -4.59
N TYR A 46 -24.86 25.40 -3.39
CA TYR A 46 -25.83 25.41 -2.29
C TYR A 46 -26.46 26.80 -2.11
N LYS A 47 -27.76 26.88 -1.77
CA LYS A 47 -28.45 28.17 -1.56
C LYS A 47 -28.14 28.78 -0.19
N GLU A 48 -27.85 27.94 0.78
CA GLU A 48 -27.42 28.30 2.12
C GLU A 48 -26.26 27.38 2.54
N VAL A 49 -25.54 27.76 3.60
CA VAL A 49 -24.37 26.99 4.06
C VAL A 49 -24.81 25.55 4.33
N PRO A 50 -24.25 24.54 3.64
CA PRO A 50 -24.69 23.16 3.80
C PRO A 50 -24.27 22.56 5.14
N VAL A 51 -24.90 21.45 5.53
CA VAL A 51 -24.50 20.65 6.68
C VAL A 51 -23.50 19.60 6.21
N VAL A 52 -22.37 19.49 6.90
CA VAL A 52 -21.31 18.52 6.56
C VAL A 52 -21.23 17.42 7.61
N PHE A 53 -21.16 16.18 7.15
CA PHE A 53 -20.93 14.98 7.95
C PHE A 53 -19.63 14.34 7.51
N VAL A 54 -18.81 13.88 8.46
CA VAL A 54 -17.52 13.23 8.19
C VAL A 54 -17.41 11.90 8.91
N MET A 55 -16.66 10.97 8.33
CA MET A 55 -16.32 9.69 8.93
C MET A 55 -14.81 9.54 9.01
N SER A 56 -14.32 9.32 10.23
CA SER A 56 -12.92 9.03 10.50
C SER A 56 -12.58 7.58 10.14
N SER A 57 -11.43 7.35 9.52
CA SER A 57 -10.84 6.03 9.34
C SER A 57 -9.83 5.70 10.43
N ILE A 58 -9.44 4.44 10.54
CA ILE A 58 -8.28 3.94 11.29
C ILE A 58 -7.62 2.85 10.46
N ASP A 59 -6.30 2.87 10.31
CA ASP A 59 -5.61 1.84 9.53
C ASP A 59 -5.59 0.53 10.32
N LYS A 60 -6.20 -0.50 9.71
CA LYS A 60 -6.34 -1.84 10.28
C LYS A 60 -5.00 -2.53 10.55
N ASN A 61 -3.94 -2.14 9.84
CA ASN A 61 -2.60 -2.73 9.97
C ASN A 61 -1.77 -2.09 11.09
N ASP A 62 -2.13 -0.89 11.54
CA ASP A 62 -1.35 -0.11 12.51
C ASP A 62 -2.21 0.51 13.64
N ILE A 63 -3.24 -0.21 14.07
CA ILE A 63 -4.16 0.19 15.15
C ILE A 63 -3.41 0.41 16.48
N ALA A 64 -2.32 -0.32 16.71
CA ALA A 64 -1.52 -0.23 17.94
C ALA A 64 -0.90 1.15 18.15
N ASN A 65 -0.52 1.82 17.05
CA ASN A 65 -0.01 3.16 17.09
C ASN A 65 -1.10 4.22 16.93
N ALA A 66 -2.28 3.88 16.43
CA ALA A 66 -3.41 4.82 16.38
C ALA A 66 -3.78 5.39 17.76
N GLY A 67 -3.73 6.71 17.94
CA GLY A 67 -4.28 7.39 19.12
C GLY A 67 -5.80 7.68 19.00
N PRO A 68 -6.50 7.96 20.12
CA PRO A 68 -7.89 8.40 20.09
C PRO A 68 -8.03 9.75 19.37
N ALA A 69 -8.68 9.74 18.21
CA ALA A 69 -8.81 10.90 17.34
C ALA A 69 -10.16 10.91 16.61
N ILE A 70 -10.60 12.11 16.19
CA ILE A 70 -11.77 12.35 15.33
C ILE A 70 -11.45 13.34 14.21
N ALA A 71 -12.19 13.27 13.11
CA ALA A 71 -12.25 14.34 12.11
C ALA A 71 -13.25 15.41 12.56
N THR A 72 -12.80 16.66 12.62
CA THR A 72 -13.63 17.83 13.02
C THR A 72 -13.72 18.85 11.90
N LEU A 73 -14.84 19.56 11.84
CA LEU A 73 -15.04 20.67 10.92
C LEU A 73 -14.47 21.96 11.53
N GLU A 74 -13.65 22.69 10.79
CA GLU A 74 -13.11 23.99 11.21
C GLU A 74 -13.84 25.18 10.57
N SER A 75 -14.31 25.02 9.34
CA SER A 75 -15.15 26.01 8.66
C SER A 75 -15.98 25.36 7.58
N VAL A 76 -17.20 25.85 7.34
CA VAL A 76 -18.03 25.47 6.20
C VAL A 76 -18.53 26.75 5.54
N SER A 77 -18.37 26.87 4.23
CA SER A 77 -18.91 27.95 3.39
C SER A 77 -19.90 27.39 2.38
N LEU A 78 -20.37 28.20 1.44
CA LEU A 78 -21.21 27.73 0.33
C LEU A 78 -20.46 26.88 -0.71
N THR A 79 -19.12 26.90 -0.69
CA THR A 79 -18.28 26.33 -1.75
C THR A 79 -17.22 25.37 -1.24
N GLN A 80 -16.97 25.30 0.07
CA GLN A 80 -15.97 24.41 0.64
C GLN A 80 -16.19 24.16 2.13
N ALA A 81 -15.61 23.08 2.64
CA ALA A 81 -15.43 22.81 4.06
C ALA A 81 -13.96 22.56 4.38
N LYS A 82 -13.52 22.99 5.57
CA LYS A 82 -12.20 22.64 6.13
C LYS A 82 -12.35 21.62 7.23
N ILE A 83 -11.56 20.55 7.15
CA ILE A 83 -11.54 19.45 8.12
C ILE A 83 -10.16 19.37 8.76
N LYS A 84 -10.13 19.11 10.07
CA LYS A 84 -8.90 18.83 10.82
C LYS A 84 -9.08 17.61 11.71
N GLN A 85 -8.10 16.71 11.69
CA GLN A 85 -7.96 15.63 12.65
C GLN A 85 -7.61 16.22 14.02
N ARG A 86 -8.41 15.92 15.04
CA ARG A 86 -8.14 16.31 16.41
C ARG A 86 -7.99 15.08 17.28
N ASN A 87 -6.87 15.03 17.99
CA ASN A 87 -6.58 14.00 18.98
C ASN A 87 -7.19 14.42 20.33
N VAL A 88 -7.71 13.45 21.09
CA VAL A 88 -8.19 13.69 22.47
C VAL A 88 -7.02 14.03 23.39
N PHE A 89 -5.87 13.40 23.17
CA PHE A 89 -4.64 13.59 23.94
C PHE A 89 -3.54 14.22 23.07
N ASN A 90 -2.61 14.95 23.69
CA ASN A 90 -1.49 15.64 23.02
C ASN A 90 -0.41 14.72 22.40
N THR A 91 -0.72 13.45 22.15
CA THR A 91 0.19 12.49 21.52
C THR A 91 -0.25 12.22 20.09
N GLN A 92 0.49 12.74 19.11
CA GLN A 92 0.32 12.39 17.70
C GLN A 92 0.98 11.03 17.45
N LYS A 93 0.27 10.11 16.78
CA LYS A 93 0.84 8.79 16.44
C LYS A 93 0.41 8.20 15.09
N GLN A 94 -0.74 8.59 14.54
CA GLN A 94 -1.18 8.09 13.23
C GLN A 94 -2.13 9.08 12.55
N ILE A 95 -2.05 9.18 11.22
CA ILE A 95 -2.93 10.02 10.40
C ILE A 95 -4.17 9.22 9.97
N MET A 96 -5.35 9.85 9.99
CA MET A 96 -6.58 9.29 9.43
C MET A 96 -6.56 9.40 7.92
N ASP A 97 -6.35 8.31 7.20
CA ASP A 97 -6.37 8.29 5.73
C ASP A 97 -7.07 7.02 5.23
N PRO A 98 -8.18 7.12 4.45
CA PRO A 98 -8.84 8.33 3.96
C PRO A 98 -9.89 8.90 4.94
N ILE A 99 -10.48 10.07 4.65
CA ILE A 99 -11.65 10.62 5.36
C ILE A 99 -12.85 10.69 4.41
N TYR A 100 -14.00 10.10 4.80
CA TYR A 100 -15.22 10.13 4.01
C TYR A 100 -16.14 11.28 4.44
N TYR A 101 -16.90 11.85 3.50
CA TYR A 101 -17.81 12.96 3.79
C TYR A 101 -19.14 12.89 3.03
N VAL A 102 -20.16 13.54 3.60
CA VAL A 102 -21.44 13.88 2.97
C VAL A 102 -21.74 15.35 3.25
N VAL A 103 -22.13 16.10 2.23
CA VAL A 103 -22.49 17.51 2.29
C VAL A 103 -23.93 17.65 1.78
N ALA A 104 -24.80 18.21 2.61
CA ALA A 104 -26.24 18.22 2.37
C ALA A 104 -26.82 19.63 2.54
N GLU A 105 -27.63 20.07 1.58
CA GLU A 105 -28.41 21.31 1.73
C GLU A 105 -29.46 21.13 2.84
N PRO A 106 -29.64 22.10 3.77
CA PRO A 106 -30.68 22.01 4.77
C PRO A 106 -32.08 22.13 4.15
N GLY A 107 -33.07 21.52 4.82
CA GLY A 107 -34.45 21.43 4.37
C GLY A 107 -34.95 20.00 4.22
N ILE A 108 -36.10 19.84 3.57
CA ILE A 108 -36.73 18.56 3.28
C ILE A 108 -36.70 18.33 1.77
N TRP A 109 -36.11 17.22 1.35
CA TRP A 109 -35.89 16.90 -0.05
C TRP A 109 -35.76 15.40 -0.28
N ALA A 110 -35.94 14.95 -1.52
CA ALA A 110 -35.78 13.55 -1.91
C ALA A 110 -34.39 13.33 -2.54
N PRO A 111 -33.54 12.44 -2.00
CA PRO A 111 -32.21 12.14 -2.57
C PRO A 111 -32.28 11.36 -3.89
N ASP A 112 -33.36 10.60 -4.09
CA ASP A 112 -33.58 9.79 -5.30
C ASP A 112 -34.71 10.40 -6.15
N PRO A 113 -34.40 10.87 -7.39
CA PRO A 113 -35.39 11.40 -8.33
C PRO A 113 -36.55 10.45 -8.66
N ASN A 114 -36.29 9.14 -8.63
CA ASN A 114 -37.25 8.08 -8.93
C ASN A 114 -38.08 7.66 -7.71
N GLN A 115 -37.69 8.09 -6.50
CA GLN A 115 -38.42 7.84 -5.25
C GLN A 115 -38.79 9.15 -4.52
N PRO A 116 -39.60 10.03 -5.12
CA PRO A 116 -39.90 11.37 -4.58
C PRO A 116 -40.63 11.36 -3.22
N ASN A 117 -41.21 10.22 -2.84
CA ASN A 117 -41.87 10.04 -1.53
C ASN A 117 -40.89 9.65 -0.42
N LYS A 118 -39.65 9.28 -0.74
CA LYS A 118 -38.59 8.96 0.22
C LYS A 118 -37.77 10.21 0.46
N VAL A 119 -38.26 11.04 1.37
CA VAL A 119 -37.63 12.32 1.72
C VAL A 119 -36.70 12.17 2.92
N VAL A 120 -35.69 13.02 2.95
CA VAL A 120 -34.80 13.24 4.08
C VAL A 120 -35.05 14.63 4.66
N GLU A 121 -34.76 14.79 5.95
CA GLU A 121 -34.78 16.07 6.65
C GLU A 121 -33.37 16.40 7.10
N VAL A 122 -32.85 17.55 6.67
CA VAL A 122 -31.53 18.04 7.03
C VAL A 122 -31.67 19.37 7.74
N GLY A 123 -31.02 19.52 8.89
CA GLY A 123 -31.16 20.73 9.69
C GLY A 123 -30.04 20.96 10.69
N ARG A 124 -30.21 22.00 11.50
CA ARG A 124 -29.28 22.44 12.54
C ARG A 124 -30.02 22.61 13.84
N LEU A 125 -29.41 22.12 14.92
CA LEU A 125 -29.93 22.24 16.28
C LEU A 125 -28.85 22.88 17.15
N THR A 126 -29.23 23.83 18.00
CA THR A 126 -28.30 24.36 19.01
C THR A 126 -28.60 23.70 20.35
N THR A 127 -27.57 23.17 21.01
CA THR A 127 -27.71 22.62 22.36
C THR A 127 -26.53 23.01 23.23
N SER A 128 -26.80 23.09 24.53
CA SER A 128 -25.77 23.11 25.58
C SER A 128 -25.96 21.98 26.60
N GLN A 129 -26.92 21.08 26.34
CA GLN A 129 -27.09 19.85 27.08
C GLN A 129 -25.96 18.90 26.74
N TYR A 130 -25.55 18.08 27.70
CA TYR A 130 -24.33 17.30 27.56
C TYR A 130 -24.42 15.96 28.29
N GLN A 131 -23.59 15.02 27.82
CA GLN A 131 -23.25 13.76 28.45
C GLN A 131 -21.74 13.75 28.73
N ARG A 132 -21.29 13.09 29.81
CA ARG A 132 -19.88 12.94 30.13
C ARG A 132 -19.63 11.77 31.08
N GLN A 133 -18.38 11.38 31.22
CA GLN A 133 -17.95 10.45 32.26
C GLN A 133 -17.62 11.16 33.58
N GLY A 134 -17.82 10.47 34.71
CA GLY A 134 -17.47 10.96 36.04
C GLY A 134 -18.67 11.52 36.81
N ASN A 135 -18.64 12.81 37.17
CA ASN A 135 -19.77 13.44 37.88
C ASN A 135 -20.92 13.75 36.90
N ARG A 136 -21.86 12.81 36.79
CA ARG A 136 -23.03 12.87 35.90
C ARG A 136 -24.16 13.81 36.38
N SER A 137 -23.92 14.57 37.44
CA SER A 137 -24.88 15.58 37.91
C SER A 137 -25.08 16.66 36.85
N GLY A 138 -26.32 16.82 36.38
CA GLY A 138 -26.70 17.83 35.39
C GLY A 138 -26.61 17.37 33.94
N GLU A 139 -26.44 16.08 33.68
CA GLU A 139 -26.67 15.51 32.34
C GLU A 139 -28.14 15.64 31.95
N SER A 140 -28.36 16.02 30.70
CA SER A 140 -29.70 16.20 30.15
C SER A 140 -29.66 16.08 28.63
N TRP A 141 -30.84 15.98 28.04
CA TRP A 141 -31.03 15.80 26.62
C TRP A 141 -32.02 16.83 26.11
N ASP A 142 -31.73 17.42 24.95
CA ASP A 142 -32.76 18.09 24.17
C ASP A 142 -33.49 17.04 23.32
N SER A 143 -34.70 17.38 22.85
CA SER A 143 -35.50 16.51 21.98
C SER A 143 -35.84 17.24 20.70
N HIS A 144 -35.74 16.55 19.57
CA HIS A 144 -36.15 17.02 18.25
C HIS A 144 -37.23 16.11 17.69
N SER A 145 -38.27 16.68 17.11
CA SER A 145 -39.33 15.94 16.41
C SER A 145 -39.18 16.10 14.91
N TYR A 146 -39.38 15.01 14.17
CA TYR A 146 -39.28 15.03 12.72
C TYR A 146 -40.39 15.85 12.08
N SER A 147 -40.03 16.52 11.00
CA SER A 147 -40.93 17.23 10.08
C SER A 147 -41.34 16.34 8.89
N ILE A 148 -40.76 15.14 8.78
CA ILE A 148 -41.05 14.14 7.74
C ILE A 148 -41.73 12.87 8.31
N SER A 149 -42.49 12.17 7.48
CA SER A 149 -42.97 10.81 7.77
C SER A 149 -41.89 9.79 7.43
N LEU A 150 -41.63 8.85 8.33
CA LEU A 150 -40.74 7.71 8.07
C LEU A 150 -41.47 6.46 7.59
N ASP A 151 -42.80 6.54 7.40
CA ASP A 151 -43.67 5.45 6.93
C ASP A 151 -43.54 4.16 7.76
N GLY A 152 -43.25 4.29 9.06
CA GLY A 152 -43.07 3.15 9.96
C GLY A 152 -41.74 2.40 9.79
N ARG A 153 -40.81 2.89 8.97
CA ARG A 153 -39.46 2.34 8.80
C ARG A 153 -38.50 2.86 9.85
N ASP A 154 -37.44 2.10 10.11
CA ASP A 154 -36.45 2.46 11.11
C ASP A 154 -35.75 3.80 10.78
N PRO A 155 -35.66 4.73 11.76
CA PRO A 155 -35.03 6.03 11.59
C PRO A 155 -33.50 5.91 11.50
N VAL A 156 -32.93 6.49 10.45
CA VAL A 156 -31.49 6.72 10.31
C VAL A 156 -31.20 8.17 10.67
N VAL A 157 -30.46 8.40 11.77
CA VAL A 157 -30.07 9.75 12.20
C VAL A 157 -28.56 9.91 12.13
N LEU A 158 -28.08 10.78 11.25
CA LEU A 158 -26.68 11.20 11.23
C LEU A 158 -26.55 12.53 11.96
N ALA A 159 -25.58 12.66 12.87
CA ALA A 159 -25.35 13.88 13.61
C ALA A 159 -23.86 14.24 13.65
N GLN A 160 -23.55 15.53 13.45
CA GLN A 160 -22.19 16.04 13.43
C GLN A 160 -22.15 17.46 14.00
N VAL A 161 -21.24 17.70 14.95
CA VAL A 161 -20.98 19.06 15.45
C VAL A 161 -20.48 19.93 14.30
N GLN A 162 -21.17 21.04 14.05
CA GLN A 162 -20.83 22.01 13.01
C GLN A 162 -19.77 23.00 13.53
N PRO A 163 -18.96 23.61 12.64
CA PRO A 163 -17.83 24.44 13.06
C PRO A 163 -18.28 25.70 13.80
N ASP A 164 -17.51 26.09 14.82
CA ASP A 164 -17.64 27.37 15.50
C ASP A 164 -16.24 27.91 15.80
N ALA A 165 -15.81 28.93 15.05
CA ALA A 165 -14.46 29.48 15.11
C ALA A 165 -14.09 30.03 16.49
N SER A 166 -15.07 30.36 17.35
CA SER A 166 -14.85 30.85 18.71
C SER A 166 -14.50 29.76 19.72
N LYS A 167 -14.46 28.49 19.29
CA LYS A 167 -14.63 27.33 20.16
C LYS A 167 -13.74 26.18 19.71
N THR A 168 -12.71 25.90 20.51
CA THR A 168 -11.61 25.01 20.13
C THR A 168 -11.57 23.69 20.90
N PHE A 169 -12.47 23.46 21.86
CA PHE A 169 -12.50 22.19 22.61
C PHE A 169 -13.05 21.02 21.80
N TRP A 170 -12.60 19.81 22.14
CA TRP A 170 -13.06 18.56 21.54
C TRP A 170 -14.43 18.17 22.09
N VAL A 171 -15.33 17.76 21.21
CA VAL A 171 -16.70 17.35 21.56
C VAL A 171 -17.30 16.57 20.38
N THR A 172 -18.16 15.60 20.65
CA THR A 172 -18.95 14.91 19.62
C THR A 172 -20.45 15.09 19.84
N ALA A 173 -21.27 14.67 18.87
CA ALA A 173 -22.72 14.69 19.01
C ALA A 173 -23.22 13.32 19.49
N ALA A 174 -24.01 13.30 20.55
CA ALA A 174 -24.67 12.10 21.05
C ALA A 174 -26.13 12.06 20.62
N ILE A 175 -26.59 10.88 20.16
CA ILE A 175 -27.97 10.59 19.81
C ILE A 175 -28.50 9.50 20.74
N HIS A 176 -29.76 9.62 21.15
CA HIS A 176 -30.41 8.63 21.98
C HIS A 176 -31.87 8.42 21.58
N ARG A 177 -32.25 7.14 21.45
CA ARG A 177 -33.63 6.68 21.16
C ARG A 177 -34.27 7.40 19.96
N PRO A 178 -33.70 7.31 18.75
CA PRO A 178 -34.44 7.69 17.57
C PRO A 178 -35.60 6.70 17.39
N ASP A 179 -36.82 7.22 17.31
CA ASP A 179 -38.06 6.50 17.03
C ASP A 179 -38.80 7.15 15.86
N ASN A 180 -39.98 6.68 15.46
CA ASN A 180 -40.70 7.22 14.30
C ASN A 180 -41.17 8.69 14.42
N SER A 181 -41.02 9.32 15.59
CA SER A 181 -41.48 10.69 15.87
C SER A 181 -40.36 11.69 16.11
N GLY A 182 -39.17 11.22 16.50
CA GLY A 182 -38.06 12.09 16.83
C GLY A 182 -36.88 11.37 17.48
N PHE A 183 -35.93 12.17 17.96
CA PHE A 183 -34.76 11.69 18.69
C PHE A 183 -34.35 12.66 19.79
N ARG A 184 -33.52 12.18 20.71
CA ARG A 184 -32.84 13.02 21.70
C ARG A 184 -31.40 13.25 21.31
N PHE A 185 -30.90 14.44 21.60
CA PHE A 185 -29.52 14.82 21.29
C PHE A 185 -28.88 15.64 22.41
N ALA A 186 -27.56 15.54 22.49
CA ALA A 186 -26.72 16.26 23.44
C ALA A 186 -25.27 16.31 22.92
N LEU A 187 -24.43 17.10 23.57
CA LEU A 187 -22.98 17.10 23.34
C LEU A 187 -22.29 16.04 24.19
N ASP A 188 -21.38 15.27 23.61
CA ASP A 188 -20.57 14.31 24.35
C ASP A 188 -19.15 14.82 24.54
N PHE A 189 -18.77 14.95 25.81
CA PHE A 189 -17.43 15.39 26.23
C PHE A 189 -16.54 14.24 26.69
N GLY A 190 -17.08 13.02 26.74
CA GLY A 190 -16.40 11.87 27.34
C GLY A 190 -15.79 12.20 28.72
N ARG A 191 -14.49 11.97 28.91
CA ARG A 191 -13.73 12.23 30.14
C ARG A 191 -13.21 13.67 30.28
N GLN A 192 -13.49 14.55 29.34
CA GLN A 192 -12.93 15.90 29.34
C GLN A 192 -13.60 16.84 30.35
N ALA A 193 -12.90 17.93 30.68
CA ALA A 193 -13.45 18.99 31.52
C ALA A 193 -14.63 19.66 30.81
N LEU A 194 -15.71 19.91 31.56
CA LEU A 194 -16.92 20.53 31.02
C LEU A 194 -16.76 22.05 30.92
N PRO A 195 -16.89 22.67 29.73
CA PRO A 195 -16.86 24.12 29.58
C PRO A 195 -18.07 24.79 30.27
N SER A 196 -17.88 26.02 30.75
CA SER A 196 -18.98 26.84 31.28
C SER A 196 -19.88 27.39 30.17
N LEU A 197 -21.11 27.79 30.53
CA LEU A 197 -21.94 28.58 29.62
C LEU A 197 -21.37 30.01 29.50
N PRO A 198 -21.37 30.63 28.31
CA PRO A 198 -21.99 30.17 27.06
C PRO A 198 -21.10 29.30 26.14
N GLU A 199 -19.81 29.11 26.45
CA GLU A 199 -18.84 28.40 25.60
C GLU A 199 -19.23 26.95 25.30
N ARG A 200 -19.95 26.30 26.22
CA ARG A 200 -20.47 24.93 26.04
C ARG A 200 -21.44 24.78 24.88
N SER A 201 -22.16 25.82 24.48
CA SER A 201 -23.18 25.71 23.44
C SER A 201 -22.56 25.35 22.08
N ARG A 202 -23.15 24.43 21.33
CA ARG A 202 -22.73 24.07 19.96
C ARG A 202 -23.93 23.94 19.04
N GLU A 203 -23.67 24.18 17.76
CA GLU A 203 -24.55 23.77 16.68
C GLU A 203 -24.24 22.32 16.28
N VAL A 204 -25.28 21.50 16.20
CA VAL A 204 -25.25 20.11 15.75
C VAL A 204 -26.07 20.04 14.47
N GLY A 205 -25.42 19.68 13.38
CA GLY A 205 -26.07 19.36 12.13
C GLY A 205 -26.64 17.95 12.19
N TYR A 206 -27.86 17.76 11.69
CA TYR A 206 -28.50 16.46 11.64
C TYR A 206 -29.07 16.17 10.25
N LEU A 207 -29.10 14.88 9.92
CA LEU A 207 -29.82 14.33 8.77
C LEU A 207 -30.65 13.16 9.26
N VAL A 208 -31.94 13.15 8.92
CA VAL A 208 -32.88 12.07 9.22
C VAL A 208 -33.43 11.50 7.93
N ALA A 209 -33.39 10.18 7.82
CA ALA A 209 -33.94 9.43 6.69
C ALA A 209 -34.68 8.18 7.20
N PRO A 210 -35.72 7.69 6.51
CA PRO A 210 -36.14 6.31 6.68
C PRO A 210 -35.05 5.37 6.16
N SER A 211 -35.05 4.09 6.57
CA SER A 211 -34.18 3.11 5.92
C SER A 211 -34.68 2.79 4.50
N PHE A 212 -33.82 2.98 3.49
CA PHE A 212 -34.06 2.64 2.09
C PHE A 212 -32.79 2.70 1.25
N THR A 213 -32.84 2.03 0.10
CA THR A 213 -31.85 2.10 -0.98
C THR A 213 -32.41 2.95 -2.12
N GLY A 214 -31.56 3.74 -2.76
CA GLY A 214 -31.95 4.58 -3.89
C GLY A 214 -30.76 4.95 -4.77
N VAL A 215 -31.07 5.68 -5.83
CA VAL A 215 -30.08 6.13 -6.82
C VAL A 215 -30.11 7.65 -6.89
N THR A 216 -28.94 8.28 -6.81
CA THR A 216 -28.82 9.74 -6.92
C THR A 216 -29.10 10.22 -8.35
N ALA A 217 -29.32 11.53 -8.54
CA ALA A 217 -29.46 12.11 -9.88
C ALA A 217 -28.22 11.93 -10.78
N ASP A 218 -27.04 11.72 -10.17
CA ASP A 218 -25.78 11.46 -10.87
C ASP A 218 -25.53 9.95 -11.08
N ASN A 219 -26.57 9.11 -10.90
CA ASN A 219 -26.54 7.66 -11.07
C ASN A 219 -25.55 6.92 -10.15
N ILE A 220 -25.44 7.39 -8.91
CA ILE A 220 -24.68 6.71 -7.84
C ILE A 220 -25.67 6.08 -6.88
N ASP A 221 -25.52 4.79 -6.61
CA ASP A 221 -26.33 4.08 -5.63
C ASP A 221 -25.95 4.46 -4.21
N PHE A 222 -26.96 4.50 -3.35
CA PHE A 222 -26.79 4.76 -1.94
C PHE A 222 -27.80 3.98 -1.11
N SER A 223 -27.49 3.81 0.17
CA SER A 223 -28.46 3.30 1.15
C SER A 223 -28.35 4.04 2.47
N PHE A 224 -29.51 4.34 3.04
CA PHE A 224 -29.67 4.67 4.45
C PHE A 224 -30.09 3.41 5.20
N VAL A 225 -29.30 2.99 6.19
CA VAL A 225 -29.53 1.74 6.91
C VAL A 225 -29.39 1.93 8.40
N LYS A 226 -30.43 1.53 9.15
CA LYS A 226 -30.34 1.25 10.58
C LYS A 226 -29.85 -0.20 10.73
N SER A 227 -28.74 -0.41 11.42
CA SER A 227 -28.25 -1.78 11.63
C SER A 227 -29.20 -2.56 12.55
N PRO A 228 -29.53 -3.82 12.22
CA PRO A 228 -30.47 -4.64 13.00
C PRO A 228 -29.86 -5.21 14.29
N VAL A 229 -28.55 -5.08 14.46
CA VAL A 229 -27.80 -5.59 15.62
C VAL A 229 -27.08 -4.46 16.35
N THR A 230 -26.74 -4.70 17.62
CA THR A 230 -25.94 -3.80 18.44
C THR A 230 -24.49 -4.23 18.46
N TYR A 231 -23.57 -3.26 18.50
CA TYR A 231 -22.13 -3.51 18.46
C TYR A 231 -21.47 -3.09 19.76
N SER A 232 -20.53 -3.91 20.23
CA SER A 232 -19.71 -3.63 21.40
C SER A 232 -18.27 -4.01 21.11
N GLN A 233 -17.33 -3.36 21.77
CA GLN A 233 -15.90 -3.60 21.63
C GLN A 233 -15.33 -4.13 22.95
N LYS A 234 -14.52 -5.19 22.89
CA LYS A 234 -13.88 -5.75 24.10
C LYS A 234 -12.86 -4.78 24.70
N ASN A 235 -12.30 -5.17 25.84
CA ASN A 235 -11.42 -4.29 26.61
C ASN A 235 -10.04 -4.05 25.95
N GLY A 236 -9.58 -2.81 26.04
CA GLY A 236 -8.24 -2.36 25.69
C GLY A 236 -7.95 -2.38 24.20
N LEU A 237 -6.66 -2.21 23.87
CA LEU A 237 -6.18 -2.20 22.49
C LEU A 237 -6.51 -3.50 21.73
N ALA A 238 -6.41 -4.65 22.41
CA ALA A 238 -6.76 -5.94 21.80
C ALA A 238 -8.23 -5.98 21.36
N GLY A 239 -9.14 -5.45 22.17
CA GLY A 239 -10.55 -5.35 21.80
C GLY A 239 -10.82 -4.36 20.67
N LEU A 240 -10.01 -3.30 20.58
CA LEU A 240 -10.08 -2.34 19.47
C LEU A 240 -9.61 -2.98 18.15
N ILE A 241 -8.51 -3.73 18.18
CA ILE A 241 -7.99 -4.50 17.05
C ILE A 241 -9.01 -5.55 16.60
N GLU A 242 -9.55 -6.30 17.56
CA GLU A 242 -10.58 -7.31 17.29
C GLU A 242 -11.83 -6.66 16.68
N SER A 243 -12.32 -5.55 17.23
CA SER A 243 -13.47 -4.85 16.65
C SER A 243 -13.17 -4.40 15.22
N CYS A 244 -12.01 -3.81 14.97
CA CYS A 244 -11.64 -3.33 13.65
C CYS A 244 -11.54 -4.44 12.59
N ARG A 245 -11.18 -5.67 13.01
CA ARG A 245 -11.09 -6.83 12.13
C ARG A 245 -12.41 -7.61 11.99
N ASP A 246 -13.15 -7.73 13.08
CA ASP A 246 -14.21 -8.72 13.23
C ASP A 246 -15.62 -8.11 13.36
N THR A 247 -15.75 -6.81 13.65
CA THR A 247 -17.04 -6.11 13.68
C THR A 247 -17.51 -5.80 12.26
N LYS A 248 -18.02 -6.83 11.59
CA LYS A 248 -18.58 -6.74 10.24
C LYS A 248 -19.98 -6.14 10.27
N ILE A 249 -20.20 -5.16 9.39
CA ILE A 249 -21.48 -4.53 9.15
C ILE A 249 -21.88 -4.85 7.73
N ASP A 250 -22.91 -5.69 7.60
CA ASP A 250 -23.44 -6.09 6.31
C ASP A 250 -24.06 -4.88 5.59
N LEU A 251 -23.78 -4.79 4.30
CA LEU A 251 -24.38 -3.82 3.39
C LEU A 251 -25.71 -4.38 2.85
N PRO A 252 -26.71 -3.53 2.58
CA PRO A 252 -28.01 -3.98 2.08
C PRO A 252 -27.95 -4.51 0.64
N GLN A 253 -26.88 -4.18 -0.08
CA GLN A 253 -26.48 -4.69 -1.39
C GLN A 253 -24.96 -4.58 -1.51
N SER A 254 -24.36 -5.27 -2.47
CA SER A 254 -22.91 -5.15 -2.71
C SER A 254 -22.58 -3.80 -3.37
N TYR A 255 -21.56 -3.11 -2.87
CA TYR A 255 -21.03 -1.86 -3.40
C TYR A 255 -19.54 -2.00 -3.75
N HIS A 256 -19.09 -1.37 -4.83
CA HIS A 256 -17.68 -1.26 -5.22
C HIS A 256 -17.18 0.19 -5.10
N ASP A 257 -15.89 0.37 -4.79
CA ASP A 257 -15.23 1.67 -4.58
C ASP A 257 -16.04 2.65 -3.71
N TYR A 258 -16.62 2.13 -2.63
CA TYR A 258 -17.65 2.81 -1.87
C TYR A 258 -17.10 3.58 -0.66
N GLY A 259 -17.91 4.53 -0.18
CA GLY A 259 -17.66 5.25 1.06
C GLY A 259 -18.82 5.11 2.05
N VAL A 260 -18.54 5.31 3.33
CA VAL A 260 -19.54 5.14 4.39
C VAL A 260 -19.47 6.25 5.44
N ILE A 261 -20.63 6.73 5.87
CA ILE A 261 -20.81 7.58 7.06
C ILE A 261 -21.63 6.81 8.09
N ALA A 262 -20.95 6.24 9.09
CA ALA A 262 -21.60 5.53 10.19
C ALA A 262 -21.65 6.40 11.46
N LYS A 263 -22.80 6.39 12.15
CA LYS A 263 -23.01 7.14 13.41
C LYS A 263 -23.78 6.30 14.42
N LYS A 264 -23.46 6.50 15.70
CA LYS A 264 -24.18 5.88 16.82
C LYS A 264 -25.59 6.44 16.94
N GLN A 265 -26.55 5.56 17.18
CA GLN A 265 -27.97 5.87 17.40
C GLN A 265 -28.35 5.81 18.87
N THR A 266 -27.46 5.21 19.67
CA THR A 266 -27.56 5.18 21.12
C THR A 266 -26.30 5.77 21.74
N ARG A 267 -26.44 6.10 23.01
CA ARG A 267 -25.38 6.55 23.88
C ARG A 267 -25.45 5.75 25.16
N ASN A 268 -24.96 4.53 25.11
CA ASN A 268 -24.90 3.60 26.21
C ASN A 268 -23.50 3.66 26.87
N GLY A 269 -23.38 3.24 28.12
CA GLY A 269 -22.11 3.31 28.87
C GLY A 269 -21.77 4.69 29.46
N GLY A 270 -20.57 4.82 30.03
CA GLY A 270 -20.12 6.05 30.71
C GLY A 270 -19.34 7.02 29.80
N ASP A 271 -18.65 6.49 28.79
CA ASP A 271 -17.41 7.10 28.28
C ASP A 271 -17.62 7.83 26.94
N GLY A 272 -18.63 7.44 26.16
CA GLY A 272 -19.15 8.30 25.08
C GLY A 272 -18.36 8.30 23.80
N GLY A 273 -17.83 7.13 23.50
CA GLY A 273 -17.15 6.80 22.27
C GLY A 273 -17.86 7.13 20.97
N TRP A 274 -17.07 7.12 19.89
CA TRP A 274 -17.49 7.32 18.50
C TRP A 274 -17.19 6.07 17.66
N VAL A 275 -17.39 6.13 16.35
CA VAL A 275 -17.05 5.04 15.44
C VAL A 275 -16.00 5.49 14.44
N ARG A 276 -15.09 4.58 14.07
CA ARG A 276 -14.10 4.78 12.99
C ARG A 276 -14.18 3.63 12.00
N ALA A 277 -14.10 3.95 10.70
CA ALA A 277 -14.10 2.97 9.62
C ALA A 277 -12.74 2.28 9.54
N CYS A 278 -12.73 0.96 9.33
CA CYS A 278 -11.53 0.15 9.38
C CYS A 278 -11.17 -0.47 8.03
N ASP A 279 -12.05 -1.31 7.51
CA ASP A 279 -11.85 -2.02 6.25
C ASP A 279 -13.10 -1.92 5.38
N LEU A 280 -12.94 -1.33 4.20
CA LEU A 280 -13.98 -1.20 3.17
C LEU A 280 -13.60 -2.01 1.92
N SER A 281 -12.62 -2.91 2.00
CA SER A 281 -12.16 -3.69 0.84
C SER A 281 -13.14 -4.77 0.36
N ALA A 282 -14.14 -5.12 1.17
CA ALA A 282 -15.15 -6.10 0.82
C ALA A 282 -16.40 -5.43 0.25
N ASP A 283 -16.93 -5.98 -0.85
CA ASP A 283 -18.07 -5.38 -1.57
C ASP A 283 -19.39 -5.48 -0.79
N ASN A 284 -19.56 -6.46 0.12
CA ASN A 284 -20.84 -6.76 0.79
C ASN A 284 -20.87 -6.41 2.29
N HIS A 285 -19.75 -5.98 2.87
CA HIS A 285 -19.68 -5.55 4.26
C HIS A 285 -18.48 -4.61 4.46
N PHE A 286 -18.55 -3.78 5.51
CA PHE A 286 -17.39 -3.04 5.99
C PHE A 286 -17.15 -3.36 7.47
N THR A 287 -15.96 -3.07 7.96
CA THR A 287 -15.67 -3.17 9.40
C THR A 287 -15.49 -1.80 10.04
N LEU A 288 -15.79 -1.74 11.34
CA LEU A 288 -15.55 -0.54 12.14
C LEU A 288 -15.05 -0.86 13.54
N THR A 289 -14.53 0.17 14.19
CA THR A 289 -14.21 0.11 15.61
C THR A 289 -14.94 1.17 16.40
N LEU A 290 -15.33 0.83 17.63
CA LEU A 290 -15.86 1.76 18.61
C LEU A 290 -14.69 2.44 19.32
N GLU A 291 -14.58 3.73 19.01
CA GLU A 291 -13.66 4.73 19.54
C GLU A 291 -13.86 5.05 21.02
N GLU A 292 -12.83 5.22 21.87
CA GLU A 292 -13.02 5.81 23.22
C GLU A 292 -11.95 6.84 23.60
N ASP A 293 -12.34 7.86 24.39
CA ASP A 293 -11.52 9.00 24.77
C ASP A 293 -10.63 8.75 26.02
N HIS A 294 -10.04 7.56 26.11
CA HIS A 294 -9.24 7.13 27.28
C HIS A 294 -8.01 6.29 26.92
N THR A 295 -7.07 6.11 27.84
CA THR A 295 -5.91 5.22 27.67
C THR A 295 -6.32 3.76 27.54
N ASN A 296 -7.27 3.33 28.39
CA ASN A 296 -7.94 2.04 28.26
C ASN A 296 -9.17 2.21 27.34
N ARG A 297 -8.93 2.23 26.03
CA ARG A 297 -9.88 2.45 24.92
C ARG A 297 -10.92 1.32 24.80
N SER A 298 -11.67 1.04 25.86
CA SER A 298 -12.63 -0.08 25.94
C SER A 298 -14.06 0.41 25.79
N HIS A 299 -14.86 -0.21 24.91
CA HIS A 299 -16.30 0.04 24.81
C HIS A 299 -17.15 -1.24 24.91
N PRO A 300 -17.20 -1.92 26.08
CA PRO A 300 -17.88 -3.22 26.21
C PRO A 300 -19.41 -3.14 26.21
N VAL A 301 -19.99 -1.94 26.10
CA VAL A 301 -21.43 -1.74 26.13
C VAL A 301 -21.98 -1.75 24.70
N PRO A 302 -23.05 -2.50 24.39
CA PRO A 302 -23.62 -2.51 23.05
C PRO A 302 -24.25 -1.17 22.67
N GLU A 303 -23.95 -0.70 21.45
CA GLU A 303 -24.51 0.50 20.83
C GLU A 303 -25.20 0.15 19.51
N GLU A 304 -26.33 0.80 19.22
CA GLU A 304 -26.97 0.75 17.92
C GLU A 304 -26.28 1.70 16.95
N LEU A 305 -26.13 1.28 15.69
CA LEU A 305 -25.51 2.07 14.64
C LEU A 305 -26.48 2.28 13.47
N ALA A 306 -26.35 3.41 12.79
CA ALA A 306 -26.93 3.61 11.47
C ALA A 306 -25.88 4.23 10.56
N TYR A 307 -26.00 3.97 9.26
CA TYR A 307 -25.04 4.42 8.29
C TYR A 307 -25.69 4.86 6.98
N PHE A 308 -24.98 5.75 6.30
CA PHE A 308 -25.18 6.08 4.90
C PHE A 308 -24.00 5.52 4.10
N VAL A 309 -24.29 4.70 3.09
CA VAL A 309 -23.28 4.14 2.18
C VAL A 309 -23.59 4.59 0.76
N TYR A 310 -22.55 4.84 -0.03
CA TYR A 310 -22.65 5.22 -1.44
C TYR A 310 -21.53 4.56 -2.25
N GLY A 311 -21.83 4.17 -3.49
CA GLY A 311 -20.88 3.52 -4.40
C GLY A 311 -21.63 2.90 -5.58
N SER A 312 -20.92 2.24 -6.50
CA SER A 312 -21.59 1.52 -7.58
C SER A 312 -22.00 0.12 -7.11
N PRO A 313 -23.24 -0.35 -7.36
CA PRO A 313 -23.68 -1.66 -6.94
C PRO A 313 -23.02 -2.71 -7.83
N LYS A 314 -22.67 -3.85 -7.24
CA LYS A 314 -22.20 -5.02 -7.99
C LYS A 314 -23.34 -6.05 -8.04
N ILE A 315 -23.93 -6.24 -9.21
CA ILE A 315 -24.92 -7.31 -9.44
C ILE A 315 -24.15 -8.63 -9.55
N ASP A 316 -24.59 -9.65 -8.82
CA ASP A 316 -24.11 -11.01 -9.02
C ASP A 316 -24.70 -11.56 -10.34
N LEU A 317 -23.93 -11.43 -11.42
CA LEU A 317 -24.25 -11.99 -12.73
C LEU A 317 -24.54 -13.51 -12.68
N CYS A 318 -24.13 -14.26 -11.65
CA CYS A 318 -24.39 -15.71 -11.54
C CYS A 318 -25.82 -16.03 -11.17
N GLU A 319 -26.53 -15.11 -10.53
CA GLU A 319 -27.96 -15.24 -10.30
C GLU A 319 -28.75 -15.22 -11.61
N TYR A 320 -28.23 -14.57 -12.66
CA TYR A 320 -28.87 -14.50 -13.96
C TYR A 320 -28.23 -15.42 -14.99
N PHE A 321 -26.94 -15.69 -14.87
CA PHE A 321 -26.10 -16.38 -15.87
C PHE A 321 -25.16 -17.39 -15.21
N PRO A 322 -25.68 -18.47 -14.60
CA PRO A 322 -24.85 -19.42 -13.86
C PRO A 322 -23.98 -20.33 -14.75
N SER A 323 -24.15 -20.30 -16.08
CA SER A 323 -23.38 -21.09 -17.04
C SER A 323 -23.30 -20.41 -18.42
N SER A 324 -22.76 -21.11 -19.44
CA SER A 324 -22.68 -20.62 -20.82
C SER A 324 -24.06 -20.46 -21.48
N LEU A 325 -24.89 -21.51 -21.46
CA LEU A 325 -26.27 -21.50 -21.94
C LEU A 325 -27.14 -22.31 -20.99
N GLN A 326 -28.24 -21.72 -20.52
CA GLN A 326 -29.10 -22.35 -19.52
C GLN A 326 -30.58 -22.05 -19.75
N ASN A 327 -31.39 -23.08 -19.56
CA ASN A 327 -32.83 -22.93 -19.45
C ASN A 327 -33.17 -22.23 -18.13
N ASN A 328 -34.00 -21.20 -18.18
CA ASN A 328 -34.44 -20.44 -17.00
C ASN A 328 -35.89 -20.76 -16.58
N ASN A 329 -36.42 -21.94 -16.94
CA ASN A 329 -37.73 -22.42 -16.50
C ASN A 329 -37.66 -23.81 -15.89
N TYR A 330 -37.75 -23.94 -14.57
CA TYR A 330 -37.61 -25.23 -13.89
C TYR A 330 -38.93 -25.70 -13.30
N HIS A 331 -39.22 -27.00 -13.46
CA HIS A 331 -40.33 -27.66 -12.78
C HIS A 331 -39.77 -28.83 -11.97
N GLN A 332 -40.00 -28.83 -10.65
CA GLN A 332 -39.50 -29.86 -9.73
C GLN A 332 -37.97 -30.06 -9.78
N GLY A 333 -37.21 -28.96 -9.89
CA GLY A 333 -35.75 -29.00 -9.95
C GLY A 333 -35.20 -29.60 -11.24
N LYS A 334 -35.92 -29.51 -12.36
CA LYS A 334 -35.44 -29.91 -13.69
C LYS A 334 -35.84 -28.89 -14.75
N PRO A 335 -35.03 -28.67 -15.79
CA PRO A 335 -35.43 -27.86 -16.93
C PRO A 335 -36.78 -28.31 -17.50
N PHE A 336 -37.71 -27.38 -17.71
CA PHE A 336 -39.07 -27.62 -18.20
C PHE A 336 -39.36 -26.87 -19.49
N GLY A 337 -39.72 -27.58 -20.55
CA GLY A 337 -39.98 -26.99 -21.87
C GLY A 337 -38.74 -26.38 -22.54
N GLY A 338 -37.56 -26.60 -21.97
CA GLY A 338 -36.30 -26.01 -22.43
C GLY A 338 -35.80 -26.60 -23.74
N THR A 339 -35.75 -25.82 -24.82
CA THR A 339 -35.34 -26.31 -26.15
C THR A 339 -34.41 -25.34 -26.90
N ILE A 340 -33.33 -25.87 -27.47
CA ILE A 340 -32.53 -25.18 -28.50
C ILE A 340 -32.81 -25.85 -29.84
N SER A 341 -33.25 -25.09 -30.86
CA SER A 341 -33.53 -25.63 -32.19
C SER A 341 -32.85 -24.79 -33.25
N ALA A 342 -31.95 -25.38 -34.02
CA ALA A 342 -31.22 -24.73 -35.10
C ALA A 342 -31.45 -25.46 -36.44
N ASN A 343 -32.15 -24.79 -37.36
CA ASN A 343 -32.60 -25.39 -38.61
C ASN A 343 -31.78 -25.05 -39.85
N GLY A 344 -30.87 -24.06 -39.78
CA GLY A 344 -29.98 -23.75 -40.89
C GLY A 344 -28.59 -24.37 -40.78
N ASN A 345 -27.85 -24.28 -41.88
CA ASN A 345 -26.50 -24.85 -42.03
C ASN A 345 -25.45 -23.95 -41.37
N GLU A 346 -24.30 -24.53 -41.02
CA GLU A 346 -23.14 -23.82 -40.42
C GLU A 346 -23.53 -23.04 -39.15
N THR A 347 -24.35 -23.64 -38.28
CA THR A 347 -24.64 -23.09 -36.94
C THR A 347 -23.73 -23.73 -35.92
N LYS A 348 -22.77 -22.97 -35.38
CA LYS A 348 -21.72 -23.44 -34.48
C LYS A 348 -21.87 -22.80 -33.11
N ILE A 349 -21.98 -23.63 -32.08
CA ILE A 349 -21.97 -23.20 -30.68
C ILE A 349 -20.60 -23.57 -30.09
N TYR A 350 -19.77 -22.59 -29.79
CA TYR A 350 -18.50 -22.79 -29.10
C TYR A 350 -18.74 -22.75 -27.59
N LEU A 351 -18.16 -23.70 -26.87
CA LEU A 351 -18.24 -23.81 -25.41
C LEU A 351 -16.83 -23.95 -24.84
N PRO A 352 -16.48 -23.26 -23.74
CA PRO A 352 -15.13 -23.25 -23.19
C PRO A 352 -14.69 -24.62 -22.61
N ASN A 353 -15.62 -25.49 -22.24
CA ASN A 353 -15.42 -26.81 -21.63
C ASN A 353 -16.52 -27.81 -22.11
N LEU A 354 -16.37 -29.13 -21.86
CA LEU A 354 -17.46 -30.13 -22.03
C LEU A 354 -18.54 -30.04 -20.93
N ASP A 355 -18.85 -28.82 -20.47
CA ASP A 355 -19.90 -28.62 -19.48
C ASP A 355 -21.26 -28.88 -20.13
N PRO A 356 -22.11 -29.74 -19.54
CA PRO A 356 -23.41 -30.04 -20.12
C PRO A 356 -24.32 -28.81 -20.09
N LEU A 357 -25.08 -28.58 -21.18
CA LEU A 357 -26.07 -27.52 -21.21
C LEU A 357 -27.33 -27.94 -20.44
N SER A 358 -27.87 -27.04 -19.61
CA SER A 358 -29.11 -27.27 -18.87
C SER A 358 -30.33 -27.06 -19.77
N TYR A 359 -30.63 -28.02 -20.65
CA TYR A 359 -31.79 -28.03 -21.55
C TYR A 359 -32.39 -29.43 -21.70
N GLN A 360 -33.68 -29.52 -22.06
CA GLN A 360 -34.32 -30.82 -22.28
C GLN A 360 -33.96 -31.43 -23.64
N SER A 361 -33.79 -30.60 -24.66
CA SER A 361 -33.40 -31.06 -25.99
C SER A 361 -32.68 -29.97 -26.79
N ILE A 362 -31.78 -30.42 -27.66
CA ILE A 362 -31.12 -29.60 -28.67
C ILE A 362 -31.22 -30.32 -30.02
N ASN A 363 -31.69 -29.61 -31.03
CA ASN A 363 -31.91 -30.18 -32.36
C ASN A 363 -31.20 -29.34 -33.43
N PHE A 364 -30.31 -29.98 -34.19
CA PHE A 364 -29.71 -29.41 -35.39
C PHE A 364 -30.23 -30.15 -36.61
N SER A 365 -30.88 -29.44 -37.54
CA SER A 365 -31.34 -30.04 -38.81
C SER A 365 -30.52 -29.62 -40.04
N GLY A 366 -29.66 -28.61 -39.92
CA GLY A 366 -28.73 -28.17 -40.96
C GLY A 366 -27.40 -28.92 -40.98
N LYS A 367 -26.68 -28.84 -42.10
CA LYS A 367 -25.33 -29.43 -42.29
C LYS A 367 -24.27 -28.61 -41.57
N ASN A 368 -23.22 -29.28 -41.07
CA ASN A 368 -22.10 -28.67 -40.35
C ASN A 368 -22.54 -27.81 -39.15
N SER A 369 -23.61 -28.22 -38.49
CA SER A 369 -24.17 -27.54 -37.32
C SER A 369 -24.04 -28.42 -36.08
N GLY A 370 -23.68 -27.82 -34.94
CA GLY A 370 -23.43 -28.54 -33.69
C GLY A 370 -22.62 -27.71 -32.68
N CYS A 371 -22.14 -28.38 -31.62
CA CYS A 371 -21.25 -27.78 -30.62
C CYS A 371 -19.77 -28.00 -30.98
N ILE A 372 -18.90 -27.09 -30.55
CA ILE A 372 -17.45 -27.16 -30.71
C ILE A 372 -16.81 -26.85 -29.34
N TYR A 373 -15.96 -27.75 -28.85
CA TYR A 373 -15.39 -27.65 -27.48
C TYR A 373 -13.88 -27.44 -27.45
N ASP A 374 -13.17 -27.83 -28.50
CA ASP A 374 -11.70 -27.76 -28.61
C ASP A 374 -11.23 -26.89 -29.79
N GLY A 375 -12.17 -26.16 -30.40
CA GLY A 375 -11.93 -25.29 -31.56
C GLY A 375 -11.73 -26.01 -32.89
N THR A 376 -11.85 -27.35 -32.97
CA THR A 376 -11.46 -28.10 -34.18
C THR A 376 -12.59 -28.83 -34.90
N ASN A 377 -13.54 -29.46 -34.19
CA ASN A 377 -14.58 -30.29 -34.82
C ASN A 377 -16.00 -29.97 -34.33
N THR A 378 -16.98 -30.11 -35.23
CA THR A 378 -18.41 -30.01 -34.91
C THR A 378 -18.94 -31.35 -34.41
N GLU A 379 -19.50 -31.34 -33.20
CA GLU A 379 -19.98 -32.52 -32.49
C GLU A 379 -21.41 -32.33 -31.95
N ALA A 380 -21.97 -33.40 -31.38
CA ALA A 380 -23.24 -33.31 -30.67
C ALA A 380 -23.07 -32.53 -29.36
N CYS A 381 -24.00 -31.63 -29.07
CA CYS A 381 -24.01 -30.89 -27.81
C CYS A 381 -24.32 -31.83 -26.63
N ILE A 382 -23.58 -31.68 -25.52
CA ILE A 382 -23.78 -32.43 -24.30
C ILE A 382 -24.90 -31.74 -23.53
N LEU A 383 -25.91 -32.52 -23.15
CA LEU A 383 -27.05 -32.05 -22.36
C LEU A 383 -27.10 -32.79 -21.03
N ASP A 384 -27.43 -32.08 -19.97
CA ASP A 384 -27.82 -32.67 -18.70
C ASP A 384 -29.20 -32.10 -18.30
N PRO A 385 -30.30 -32.85 -18.54
CA PRO A 385 -31.65 -32.44 -18.18
C PRO A 385 -31.93 -32.55 -16.67
N SER A 386 -30.90 -32.79 -15.85
CA SER A 386 -30.95 -32.73 -14.40
C SER A 386 -30.05 -31.64 -13.79
N LEU A 387 -29.31 -30.89 -14.63
CA LEU A 387 -28.45 -29.81 -14.17
C LEU A 387 -29.29 -28.66 -13.60
N THR A 388 -29.01 -28.28 -12.37
CA THR A 388 -29.67 -27.19 -11.64
C THR A 388 -28.62 -26.27 -11.04
N PHE A 389 -28.96 -25.00 -10.92
CA PHE A 389 -28.11 -24.00 -10.25
C PHE A 389 -28.81 -23.49 -8.98
N PRO A 390 -28.08 -23.29 -7.87
CA PRO A 390 -28.65 -22.68 -6.66
C PRO A 390 -29.26 -21.31 -6.98
N ASP A 391 -30.41 -21.02 -6.37
CA ASP A 391 -31.09 -19.71 -6.43
C ASP A 391 -31.42 -19.21 -7.86
N PHE A 392 -31.41 -20.11 -8.84
CA PHE A 392 -31.74 -19.85 -10.26
C PHE A 392 -33.03 -20.59 -10.68
N PRO A 393 -33.91 -19.98 -11.51
CA PRO A 393 -33.85 -18.61 -12.04
C PRO A 393 -34.21 -17.56 -10.99
N PRO A 394 -33.70 -16.33 -11.12
CA PRO A 394 -34.01 -15.26 -10.20
C PRO A 394 -35.46 -14.81 -10.41
N ALA A 395 -36.11 -14.35 -9.34
CA ALA A 395 -37.40 -13.69 -9.47
C ALA A 395 -37.18 -12.31 -10.12
N LEU A 396 -37.54 -12.17 -11.40
CA LEU A 396 -37.47 -10.88 -12.08
C LEU A 396 -38.34 -9.84 -11.36
N GLN A 397 -37.78 -8.64 -11.21
CA GLN A 397 -38.52 -7.50 -10.70
C GLN A 397 -39.66 -7.13 -11.66
N SER A 398 -40.69 -6.45 -11.15
CA SER A 398 -41.75 -5.93 -12.03
C SER A 398 -41.19 -4.86 -12.96
N PHE A 399 -41.58 -4.91 -14.25
CA PHE A 399 -41.08 -3.97 -15.23
C PHE A 399 -41.41 -2.52 -14.87
N SER A 400 -40.39 -1.66 -14.84
CA SER A 400 -40.54 -0.24 -14.52
C SER A 400 -40.76 0.60 -15.77
N HIS A 401 -42.03 0.94 -16.03
CA HIS A 401 -42.46 1.72 -17.19
C HIS A 401 -41.90 3.15 -17.23
N GLY A 402 -41.63 3.64 -18.45
CA GLY A 402 -41.15 4.99 -18.74
C GLY A 402 -42.03 5.68 -19.76
N SER A 403 -42.02 7.01 -19.81
CA SER A 403 -42.80 7.79 -20.80
C SER A 403 -41.93 8.52 -21.83
N GLN A 404 -40.61 8.37 -21.75
CA GLN A 404 -39.66 9.08 -22.59
C GLN A 404 -39.32 8.27 -23.83
N LYS A 405 -39.40 8.89 -25.01
CA LYS A 405 -38.89 8.32 -26.27
C LYS A 405 -37.52 8.92 -26.57
N PHE A 406 -36.55 8.12 -26.99
CA PHE A 406 -35.22 8.56 -27.39
C PHE A 406 -34.85 7.99 -28.76
N THR A 407 -34.63 8.84 -29.75
CA THR A 407 -34.24 8.44 -31.11
C THR A 407 -32.86 8.99 -31.44
N CYS A 408 -31.92 8.13 -31.85
CA CYS A 408 -30.58 8.52 -32.29
C CYS A 408 -30.51 8.56 -33.83
N SER A 409 -30.78 9.75 -34.40
CA SER A 409 -31.02 9.83 -35.85
C SER A 409 -29.79 10.01 -36.75
N LYS A 410 -28.67 10.57 -36.27
CA LYS A 410 -27.39 10.70 -37.03
C LYS A 410 -26.17 10.88 -36.11
N GLY A 411 -25.10 10.12 -36.36
CA GLY A 411 -23.79 10.29 -35.72
C GLY A 411 -23.63 9.52 -34.40
N ASN A 412 -22.80 10.05 -33.48
CA ASN A 412 -22.56 9.47 -32.16
C ASN A 412 -23.48 10.15 -31.13
N CYS A 413 -24.45 9.41 -30.59
CA CYS A 413 -25.33 9.84 -29.50
C CYS A 413 -24.86 9.25 -28.16
N VAL A 414 -25.29 9.86 -27.06
CA VAL A 414 -25.10 9.33 -25.71
C VAL A 414 -26.45 9.34 -24.99
N ILE A 415 -26.77 8.25 -24.29
CA ILE A 415 -27.97 8.12 -23.47
C ILE A 415 -27.58 7.84 -22.02
N THR A 416 -28.27 8.45 -21.07
CA THR A 416 -28.04 8.29 -19.63
C THR A 416 -29.02 7.26 -19.04
N PRO A 417 -28.67 6.56 -17.95
CA PRO A 417 -29.56 5.63 -17.26
C PRO A 417 -30.94 6.23 -16.97
N GLY A 418 -32.00 5.42 -17.07
CA GLY A 418 -33.37 5.93 -16.95
C GLY A 418 -34.46 4.99 -17.49
N ARG A 419 -35.68 5.53 -17.59
CA ARG A 419 -36.89 4.80 -17.99
C ARG A 419 -37.46 5.38 -19.29
N TYR A 420 -37.55 4.55 -20.32
CA TYR A 420 -37.92 4.92 -21.67
C TYR A 420 -39.11 4.07 -22.16
N SER A 421 -40.07 4.72 -22.81
CA SER A 421 -41.11 4.01 -23.58
C SER A 421 -40.56 3.49 -24.90
N GLU A 422 -39.50 4.10 -25.44
CA GLU A 422 -38.90 3.69 -26.72
C GLU A 422 -37.47 4.22 -26.80
N VAL A 423 -36.54 3.39 -27.27
CA VAL A 423 -35.18 3.79 -27.66
C VAL A 423 -34.92 3.26 -29.07
N GLU A 424 -34.77 4.16 -30.03
CA GLU A 424 -34.58 3.87 -31.45
C GLU A 424 -33.18 4.33 -31.88
N ILE A 425 -32.45 3.44 -32.57
CA ILE A 425 -31.14 3.75 -33.18
C ILE A 425 -31.29 3.66 -34.70
N ASP A 426 -31.38 4.81 -35.37
CA ASP A 426 -31.60 4.91 -36.82
C ASP A 426 -30.41 4.39 -37.65
N ASP A 427 -30.62 4.32 -38.96
CA ASP A 427 -29.64 3.90 -39.95
C ASP A 427 -28.26 4.59 -39.78
N ASN A 428 -27.21 3.78 -39.64
CA ASN A 428 -25.81 4.20 -39.49
C ASN A 428 -25.52 5.09 -38.27
N ALA A 429 -26.37 5.05 -37.24
CA ALA A 429 -26.14 5.78 -36.00
C ALA A 429 -25.39 4.93 -34.96
N THR A 430 -24.64 5.59 -34.07
CA THR A 430 -23.97 4.94 -32.93
C THR A 430 -24.50 5.55 -31.63
N LEU A 431 -25.14 4.75 -30.78
CA LEU A 431 -25.60 5.15 -29.46
C LEU A 431 -24.68 4.59 -28.37
N THR A 432 -24.11 5.46 -27.54
CA THR A 432 -23.31 5.07 -26.37
C THR A 432 -24.16 5.14 -25.10
N PHE A 433 -24.32 4.01 -24.43
CA PHE A 433 -24.91 3.89 -23.10
C PHE A 433 -23.81 4.15 -22.06
N LEU A 434 -24.09 5.03 -21.11
CA LEU A 434 -23.23 5.23 -19.94
C LEU A 434 -23.49 4.12 -18.91
N ASN A 435 -22.53 3.85 -18.03
CA ASN A 435 -22.69 2.87 -16.97
C ASN A 435 -23.97 3.12 -16.15
N GLY A 436 -24.73 2.07 -15.90
CA GLY A 436 -25.98 2.13 -15.14
C GLY A 436 -27.13 1.31 -15.72
N GLU A 437 -28.32 1.54 -15.18
CA GLU A 437 -29.51 0.72 -15.42
C GLU A 437 -30.56 1.46 -16.26
N TYR A 438 -31.09 0.77 -17.27
CA TYR A 438 -32.03 1.28 -18.26
C TYR A 438 -33.26 0.40 -18.29
N TRP A 439 -34.44 1.00 -18.28
CA TRP A 439 -35.72 0.32 -18.42
C TRP A 439 -36.40 0.81 -19.69
N ILE A 440 -36.42 -0.03 -20.74
CA ILE A 440 -36.83 0.35 -22.09
C ILE A 440 -38.01 -0.51 -22.53
N GLU A 441 -39.19 0.08 -22.70
CA GLU A 441 -40.35 -0.70 -23.17
C GLU A 441 -40.09 -1.28 -24.56
N GLU A 442 -39.54 -0.49 -25.48
CA GLU A 442 -39.23 -0.89 -26.85
C GLU A 442 -37.82 -0.41 -27.27
N LEU A 443 -36.92 -1.35 -27.56
CA LEU A 443 -35.57 -1.09 -28.08
C LEU A 443 -35.50 -1.50 -29.55
N GLU A 444 -35.21 -0.55 -30.43
CA GLU A 444 -35.23 -0.74 -31.89
C GLU A 444 -33.88 -0.36 -32.53
N LEU A 445 -33.34 -1.24 -33.38
CA LEU A 445 -32.09 -1.03 -34.10
C LEU A 445 -32.27 -1.20 -35.62
N GLU A 446 -31.97 -0.13 -36.35
CA GLU A 446 -32.06 -0.03 -37.82
C GLU A 446 -30.73 -0.39 -38.52
N ASN A 447 -30.62 -0.16 -39.84
CA ASN A 447 -29.51 -0.71 -40.63
C ASN A 447 -28.17 -0.09 -40.25
N SER A 448 -27.16 -0.93 -39.99
CA SER A 448 -25.83 -0.51 -39.56
C SER A 448 -25.83 0.33 -38.27
N ALA A 449 -26.86 0.19 -37.44
CA ALA A 449 -26.91 0.76 -36.10
C ALA A 449 -25.82 0.12 -35.21
N SER A 450 -25.23 0.93 -34.32
CA SER A 450 -24.26 0.46 -33.34
C SER A 450 -24.64 0.90 -31.92
N LEU A 451 -24.73 -0.05 -30.99
CA LEU A 451 -24.83 0.20 -29.56
C LEU A 451 -23.47 -0.01 -28.93
N LYS A 452 -22.98 0.95 -28.15
CA LYS A 452 -21.74 0.88 -27.38
C LYS A 452 -22.02 1.13 -25.90
N THR A 453 -21.19 0.58 -25.03
CA THR A 453 -21.25 0.81 -23.59
C THR A 453 -20.01 1.57 -23.13
N LYS A 454 -20.13 2.28 -22.00
CA LYS A 454 -18.99 2.92 -21.31
C LYS A 454 -19.03 2.50 -19.84
N GLY A 455 -18.41 1.38 -19.55
CA GLY A 455 -18.60 0.62 -18.31
C GLY A 455 -19.81 -0.33 -18.42
N GLN A 456 -20.17 -0.97 -17.31
CA GLN A 456 -21.24 -1.96 -17.29
C GLN A 456 -22.64 -1.32 -17.38
N VAL A 457 -23.44 -1.82 -18.32
CA VAL A 457 -24.78 -1.31 -18.66
C VAL A 457 -25.81 -2.43 -18.52
N PHE A 458 -26.87 -2.18 -17.75
CA PHE A 458 -28.01 -3.08 -17.60
C PHE A 458 -29.21 -2.52 -18.37
N ILE A 459 -29.75 -3.30 -19.31
CA ILE A 459 -30.94 -2.93 -20.08
C ILE A 459 -32.05 -3.93 -19.80
N HIS A 460 -33.00 -3.50 -18.97
CA HIS A 460 -34.29 -4.16 -18.83
C HIS A 460 -35.19 -3.76 -20.00
N TYR A 461 -35.76 -4.73 -20.72
CA TYR A 461 -36.60 -4.44 -21.88
C TYR A 461 -37.91 -5.25 -21.92
N GLN A 462 -38.96 -4.69 -22.54
CA GLN A 462 -40.20 -5.45 -22.82
C GLN A 462 -40.32 -5.89 -24.28
N LYS A 463 -39.74 -5.15 -25.23
CA LYS A 463 -39.71 -5.48 -26.65
C LYS A 463 -38.34 -5.11 -27.20
N PHE A 464 -37.73 -6.01 -27.95
CA PHE A 464 -36.42 -5.80 -28.54
C PHE A 464 -36.47 -6.23 -30.01
N GLU A 465 -36.34 -5.27 -30.92
CA GLU A 465 -36.43 -5.46 -32.36
C GLU A 465 -35.12 -5.06 -33.06
N VAL A 466 -34.65 -5.93 -33.94
CA VAL A 466 -33.49 -5.68 -34.80
C VAL A 466 -33.94 -5.83 -36.24
N ASP A 467 -34.35 -4.70 -36.82
CA ASP A 467 -34.87 -4.60 -38.17
C ASP A 467 -33.78 -4.23 -39.21
N GLY A 468 -32.60 -3.85 -38.74
CA GLY A 468 -31.43 -3.50 -39.54
C GLY A 468 -30.56 -4.66 -40.03
N ASN A 469 -29.82 -4.44 -41.13
CA ASN A 469 -28.70 -5.28 -41.57
C ASN A 469 -27.35 -4.71 -41.06
N ASN A 470 -26.38 -5.57 -40.68
CA ASN A 470 -25.05 -5.19 -40.17
C ASN A 470 -25.07 -4.43 -38.82
N VAL A 471 -25.90 -4.89 -37.89
CA VAL A 471 -26.06 -4.26 -36.56
C VAL A 471 -24.96 -4.72 -35.61
N ASN A 472 -24.39 -3.80 -34.82
CA ASN A 472 -23.29 -4.06 -33.91
C ASN A 472 -23.64 -3.65 -32.48
N MET A 473 -23.78 -4.63 -31.57
CA MET A 473 -24.07 -4.39 -30.16
C MET A 473 -22.86 -4.77 -29.32
N ASN A 474 -22.15 -3.76 -28.82
CA ASN A 474 -20.95 -3.94 -28.02
C ASN A 474 -19.88 -4.83 -28.72
N ALA A 475 -19.84 -4.83 -30.05
CA ALA A 475 -19.04 -5.77 -30.86
C ALA A 475 -17.51 -5.71 -30.63
N HIS A 476 -17.00 -4.65 -29.96
CA HIS A 476 -15.57 -4.48 -29.64
C HIS A 476 -15.30 -4.33 -28.14
N GLY A 477 -16.33 -4.41 -27.28
CA GLY A 477 -16.18 -4.35 -25.83
C GLY A 477 -16.08 -5.74 -25.21
N ASP A 478 -16.06 -5.76 -23.87
CA ASP A 478 -16.19 -6.98 -23.08
C ASP A 478 -17.65 -7.42 -23.07
N TYR A 479 -17.93 -8.73 -23.17
CA TYR A 479 -19.31 -9.24 -23.17
C TYR A 479 -20.02 -9.01 -21.82
N GLU A 480 -19.28 -8.77 -20.73
CA GLU A 480 -19.83 -8.45 -19.40
C GLU A 480 -20.21 -6.97 -19.24
N ASP A 481 -19.82 -6.10 -20.17
CA ASP A 481 -20.17 -4.68 -20.15
C ASP A 481 -21.63 -4.41 -20.58
N LEU A 482 -22.29 -5.37 -21.23
CA LEU A 482 -23.69 -5.24 -21.69
C LEU A 482 -24.54 -6.38 -21.17
N VAL A 483 -25.48 -6.08 -20.28
CA VAL A 483 -26.43 -7.03 -19.70
C VAL A 483 -27.84 -6.70 -20.18
N LEU A 484 -28.51 -7.66 -20.83
CA LEU A 484 -29.87 -7.53 -21.38
C LEU A 484 -30.82 -8.42 -20.58
N ILE A 485 -31.91 -7.84 -20.05
CA ILE A 485 -32.91 -8.55 -19.22
C ILE A 485 -34.31 -8.30 -19.78
N GLY A 486 -34.85 -9.29 -20.51
CA GLY A 486 -36.18 -9.25 -21.11
C GLY A 486 -37.29 -9.62 -20.13
N HIS A 487 -38.32 -8.78 -20.03
CA HIS A 487 -39.45 -8.94 -19.12
C HIS A 487 -40.76 -9.29 -19.83
N GLY A 488 -41.42 -10.35 -19.37
CA GLY A 488 -42.76 -10.74 -19.81
C GLY A 488 -42.82 -11.36 -21.21
N ASN A 489 -44.03 -11.64 -21.69
CA ASN A 489 -44.23 -12.39 -22.93
C ASN A 489 -43.77 -11.67 -24.20
N SER A 490 -43.80 -10.33 -24.18
CA SER A 490 -43.39 -9.48 -25.30
C SER A 490 -41.88 -9.39 -25.48
N SER A 491 -41.06 -9.88 -24.53
CA SER A 491 -39.59 -9.74 -24.57
C SER A 491 -38.89 -10.64 -25.58
N HIS A 492 -39.65 -11.17 -26.54
CA HIS A 492 -39.12 -11.91 -27.67
C HIS A 492 -38.19 -11.01 -28.48
N LEU A 493 -37.07 -11.58 -28.93
CA LEU A 493 -36.28 -10.98 -30.01
C LEU A 493 -36.76 -11.57 -31.34
N ALA A 494 -37.04 -10.69 -32.29
CA ALA A 494 -37.14 -11.02 -33.70
C ALA A 494 -36.03 -10.29 -34.47
N THR A 495 -35.07 -11.05 -35.03
CA THR A 495 -34.10 -10.50 -35.98
C THR A 495 -34.64 -10.70 -37.40
N ASN A 496 -35.13 -9.66 -38.06
CA ASN A 496 -35.83 -9.81 -39.35
C ASN A 496 -34.89 -9.76 -40.59
N LYS A 497 -33.63 -9.28 -40.44
CA LYS A 497 -32.64 -9.13 -41.55
C LYS A 497 -31.24 -9.67 -41.17
N ASN A 498 -30.29 -9.71 -42.12
CA ASN A 498 -29.00 -10.42 -41.97
C ASN A 498 -27.92 -9.61 -41.19
N SER A 499 -27.00 -10.33 -40.53
CA SER A 499 -25.78 -9.89 -39.82
C SER A 499 -26.00 -9.05 -38.56
N LEU A 500 -25.99 -9.70 -37.40
CA LEU A 500 -25.97 -9.09 -36.06
C LEU A 500 -24.75 -9.61 -35.30
N THR A 501 -23.86 -8.71 -34.88
CA THR A 501 -22.74 -9.02 -33.98
C THR A 501 -23.03 -8.46 -32.60
N MET A 502 -23.03 -9.33 -31.58
CA MET A 502 -23.40 -8.97 -30.21
C MET A 502 -22.46 -9.58 -29.18
N ARG A 503 -21.93 -8.75 -28.27
CA ARG A 503 -21.20 -9.21 -27.07
C ARG A 503 -21.96 -8.80 -25.82
N ALA A 504 -22.63 -9.74 -25.17
CA ALA A 504 -23.54 -9.44 -24.07
C ALA A 504 -23.84 -10.65 -23.18
N LEU A 505 -24.34 -10.39 -21.97
CA LEU A 505 -25.04 -11.36 -21.13
C LEU A 505 -26.55 -11.16 -21.31
N TRP A 506 -27.29 -12.21 -21.69
CA TRP A 506 -28.65 -12.04 -22.18
C TRP A 506 -29.69 -12.99 -21.55
N TYR A 507 -30.56 -12.42 -20.72
CA TYR A 507 -31.64 -13.10 -20.00
C TYR A 507 -32.98 -12.75 -20.63
N VAL A 508 -33.85 -13.74 -20.87
CA VAL A 508 -35.21 -13.54 -21.40
C VAL A 508 -36.20 -14.30 -20.55
N ASP A 509 -37.21 -13.62 -19.99
CA ASP A 509 -38.27 -14.23 -19.20
C ASP A 509 -38.82 -15.53 -19.83
N SER A 510 -39.03 -16.55 -18.99
CA SER A 510 -39.48 -17.88 -19.43
C SER A 510 -40.84 -17.91 -20.13
N SER A 511 -41.62 -16.84 -20.08
CA SER A 511 -42.86 -16.70 -20.85
C SER A 511 -42.63 -16.33 -22.32
N SER A 512 -41.38 -16.13 -22.73
CA SER A 512 -40.98 -15.76 -24.09
C SER A 512 -39.83 -16.62 -24.64
N ALA A 513 -39.41 -16.33 -25.87
CA ALA A 513 -38.39 -17.08 -26.60
C ALA A 513 -37.43 -16.16 -27.36
N ILE A 514 -36.21 -16.63 -27.59
CA ILE A 514 -35.24 -15.99 -28.49
C ILE A 514 -35.41 -16.58 -29.88
N SER A 515 -35.71 -15.74 -30.89
CA SER A 515 -35.89 -16.17 -32.28
C SER A 515 -34.94 -15.43 -33.22
N ILE A 516 -33.96 -16.15 -33.77
CA ILE A 516 -32.96 -15.65 -34.71
C ILE A 516 -33.33 -16.12 -36.13
N GLN A 517 -33.74 -15.18 -36.98
CA GLN A 517 -34.23 -15.46 -38.34
C GLN A 517 -33.33 -14.94 -39.49
N GLY A 518 -32.45 -13.97 -39.26
CA GLY A 518 -31.47 -13.51 -40.27
C GLY A 518 -30.25 -14.43 -40.39
N ASN A 519 -29.46 -14.39 -41.47
CA ASN A 519 -28.17 -15.09 -41.53
C ASN A 519 -27.07 -14.29 -40.81
N GLY A 520 -26.00 -14.94 -40.33
CA GLY A 520 -24.82 -14.22 -39.81
C GLY A 520 -24.96 -13.65 -38.40
N PHE A 521 -25.64 -14.36 -37.49
CA PHE A 521 -25.63 -13.99 -36.07
C PHE A 521 -24.31 -14.43 -35.44
N GLU A 522 -23.55 -13.48 -34.90
CA GLU A 522 -22.32 -13.69 -34.15
C GLU A 522 -22.53 -13.18 -32.72
N PHE A 523 -22.46 -14.09 -31.76
CA PHE A 523 -22.69 -13.80 -30.35
C PHE A 523 -21.52 -14.26 -29.50
N GLU A 524 -21.11 -13.46 -28.53
CA GLU A 524 -20.16 -13.81 -27.48
C GLU A 524 -20.75 -13.46 -26.11
N GLY A 525 -20.79 -14.42 -25.18
CA GLY A 525 -21.32 -14.22 -23.81
C GLY A 525 -22.24 -15.36 -23.34
N SER A 526 -23.19 -15.08 -22.43
CA SER A 526 -24.09 -16.09 -21.85
C SER A 526 -25.55 -15.83 -22.20
N ILE A 527 -26.35 -16.89 -22.36
CA ILE A 527 -27.80 -16.80 -22.61
C ILE A 527 -28.60 -17.62 -21.58
N SER A 528 -29.57 -16.95 -20.94
CA SER A 528 -30.59 -17.54 -20.08
C SER A 528 -31.97 -17.42 -20.72
N ALA A 529 -32.50 -18.51 -21.29
CA ALA A 529 -33.82 -18.50 -21.93
C ALA A 529 -34.44 -19.91 -21.98
N GLN A 530 -35.78 -19.99 -21.91
CA GLN A 530 -36.49 -21.26 -22.06
C GLN A 530 -36.31 -21.83 -23.48
N GLN A 531 -36.46 -21.01 -24.52
CA GLN A 531 -36.38 -21.45 -25.90
C GLN A 531 -35.45 -20.58 -26.73
N ILE A 532 -34.54 -21.21 -27.47
CA ILE A 532 -33.66 -20.57 -28.46
C ILE A 532 -33.96 -21.21 -29.82
N LEU A 533 -34.47 -20.41 -30.76
CA LEU A 533 -34.90 -20.84 -32.08
C LEU A 533 -34.08 -20.13 -33.15
N ILE A 534 -33.40 -20.89 -34.01
CA ILE A 534 -32.53 -20.39 -35.07
C ILE A 534 -32.98 -21.02 -36.40
N THR A 535 -33.33 -20.20 -37.39
CA THR A 535 -33.94 -20.70 -38.65
C THR A 535 -33.09 -20.50 -39.91
N SER A 536 -32.02 -19.67 -39.84
CA SER A 536 -31.15 -19.30 -40.97
C SER A 536 -29.72 -19.87 -40.84
N ASN A 537 -28.80 -19.49 -41.75
CA ASN A 537 -27.47 -20.10 -41.86
C ASN A 537 -26.35 -19.20 -41.31
N ASN A 538 -25.16 -19.80 -41.12
CA ASN A 538 -23.90 -19.14 -40.76
C ASN A 538 -23.99 -18.41 -39.41
N HIS A 539 -24.27 -19.15 -38.35
CA HIS A 539 -24.42 -18.61 -37.00
C HIS A 539 -23.25 -19.06 -36.13
N ILE A 540 -22.69 -18.13 -35.35
CA ILE A 540 -21.62 -18.38 -34.39
C ILE A 540 -22.11 -17.91 -33.02
N ILE A 541 -22.15 -18.83 -32.06
CA ILE A 541 -22.48 -18.52 -30.67
C ILE A 541 -21.27 -18.98 -29.85
N ASP A 542 -20.43 -18.05 -29.44
CA ASP A 542 -19.32 -18.27 -28.52
C ASP A 542 -19.80 -18.11 -27.08
N ALA A 543 -20.33 -19.19 -26.52
CA ALA A 543 -21.06 -19.17 -25.26
C ALA A 543 -20.14 -19.35 -24.06
N LYS A 544 -20.00 -18.30 -23.24
CA LYS A 544 -19.10 -18.22 -22.09
C LYS A 544 -19.88 -17.72 -20.86
N PRO A 545 -19.73 -18.33 -19.67
CA PRO A 545 -20.33 -17.80 -18.45
C PRO A 545 -19.63 -16.48 -18.05
N PRO A 546 -20.25 -15.66 -17.18
CA PRO A 546 -19.53 -14.56 -16.54
C PRO A 546 -18.31 -15.08 -15.77
N SER A 547 -17.24 -14.31 -15.78
CA SER A 547 -15.96 -14.56 -15.12
C SER A 547 -16.12 -14.93 -13.65
N GLN A 548 -17.02 -14.26 -12.93
CA GLN A 548 -17.37 -14.53 -11.55
C GLN A 548 -18.10 -15.86 -11.31
N CYS A 549 -18.75 -16.43 -12.33
CA CYS A 549 -19.49 -17.71 -12.25
C CYS A 549 -18.64 -18.89 -12.69
N TYR A 550 -17.51 -18.60 -13.33
CA TYR A 550 -16.51 -19.57 -13.69
C TYR A 550 -15.72 -19.95 -12.44
N VAL A 551 -16.28 -20.84 -11.61
CA VAL A 551 -15.50 -21.59 -10.65
C VAL A 551 -14.67 -22.56 -11.49
N SER A 552 -13.40 -22.24 -11.72
CA SER A 552 -12.47 -23.15 -12.39
C SER A 552 -12.41 -24.43 -11.56
N ASP A 553 -13.20 -25.43 -11.96
CA ASP A 553 -13.07 -26.78 -11.46
C ASP A 553 -11.84 -27.32 -12.18
N GLY A 554 -10.68 -26.90 -11.70
CA GLY A 554 -9.59 -26.59 -12.60
C GLY A 554 -8.95 -27.79 -13.30
N ARG A 555 -7.93 -27.50 -14.11
CA ARG A 555 -7.48 -28.39 -15.19
C ARG A 555 -6.99 -29.71 -14.63
N TYR A 556 -7.75 -30.78 -14.88
CA TYR A 556 -7.29 -32.14 -14.66
C TYR A 556 -6.20 -32.48 -15.68
N GLU A 557 -5.08 -33.01 -15.22
CA GLU A 557 -3.98 -33.48 -16.06
C GLU A 557 -3.78 -34.98 -15.79
N LEU A 558 -3.84 -35.79 -16.85
CA LEU A 558 -3.46 -37.20 -16.83
C LEU A 558 -2.19 -37.35 -17.66
N ILE A 559 -1.11 -37.75 -17.02
CA ILE A 559 0.18 -38.01 -17.67
C ILE A 559 0.49 -39.48 -17.50
N VAL A 560 0.88 -40.16 -18.57
CA VAL A 560 1.35 -41.55 -18.52
C VAL A 560 2.76 -41.59 -19.12
N THR A 561 3.73 -42.09 -18.37
CA THR A 561 5.14 -42.17 -18.78
C THR A 561 5.66 -43.60 -18.59
N PRO A 562 6.53 -44.10 -19.48
CA PRO A 562 6.99 -43.47 -20.73
C PRO A 562 5.91 -43.49 -21.85
N PRO A 563 6.09 -42.75 -22.97
CA PRO A 563 5.19 -42.79 -24.15
C PRO A 563 5.10 -44.17 -24.81
N ARG A 564 6.21 -44.92 -24.76
CA ARG A 564 6.33 -46.30 -25.19
C ARG A 564 7.24 -47.02 -24.19
N ASP A 565 6.96 -48.29 -23.92
CA ASP A 565 7.89 -49.12 -23.14
C ASP A 565 8.06 -50.50 -23.75
N SER A 566 9.20 -51.12 -23.48
CA SER A 566 9.46 -52.51 -23.84
C SER A 566 9.77 -53.33 -22.60
N GLY A 567 9.66 -54.64 -22.75
CA GLY A 567 10.13 -55.53 -21.71
C GLY A 567 10.49 -56.88 -22.28
N LEU A 568 11.37 -57.55 -21.55
CA LEU A 568 11.82 -58.88 -21.88
C LEU A 568 10.69 -59.87 -21.60
N LEU A 569 10.40 -60.75 -22.56
CA LEU A 569 9.36 -61.78 -22.42
C LEU A 569 9.62 -62.72 -21.22
N CYS A 570 10.89 -62.85 -20.83
CA CYS A 570 11.35 -63.66 -19.72
C CYS A 570 12.00 -62.78 -18.64
N GLY A 571 11.59 -62.94 -17.38
CA GLY A 571 12.19 -62.21 -16.27
C GLY A 571 11.31 -61.16 -15.62
N ASP A 572 11.95 -60.34 -14.80
CA ASP A 572 11.31 -59.34 -13.96
C ASP A 572 11.22 -57.97 -14.66
N GLU A 573 11.98 -57.75 -15.74
CA GLU A 573 11.90 -56.53 -16.56
C GLU A 573 10.71 -56.61 -17.53
N LYS A 574 9.60 -55.98 -17.15
CA LYS A 574 8.35 -55.94 -17.92
C LYS A 574 7.95 -54.50 -18.22
N PRO A 575 7.17 -54.25 -19.29
CA PRO A 575 6.72 -52.91 -19.62
C PRO A 575 5.99 -52.27 -18.42
N THR A 576 6.47 -51.11 -18.02
CA THR A 576 6.07 -50.41 -16.81
C THR A 576 5.66 -48.98 -17.13
N PHE A 577 4.52 -48.56 -16.59
CA PHE A 577 3.98 -47.22 -16.81
C PHE A 577 3.67 -46.54 -15.49
N THR A 578 4.13 -45.31 -15.35
CA THR A 578 3.74 -44.41 -14.27
C THR A 578 2.64 -43.48 -14.77
N ILE A 579 1.52 -43.47 -14.06
CA ILE A 579 0.36 -42.61 -14.30
C ILE A 579 0.38 -41.52 -13.23
N SER A 580 0.34 -40.27 -13.66
CA SER A 580 0.25 -39.09 -12.80
C SER A 580 -1.06 -38.36 -13.03
N THR A 581 -1.77 -38.01 -11.96
CA THR A 581 -3.02 -37.26 -11.96
C THR A 581 -2.83 -35.95 -11.19
N LYS A 582 -3.13 -34.82 -11.83
CA LYS A 582 -3.10 -33.50 -11.20
C LYS A 582 -4.41 -32.75 -11.45
N LYS A 583 -4.68 -31.76 -10.61
CA LYS A 583 -5.68 -30.71 -10.82
C LYS A 583 -4.97 -29.37 -10.60
N ASP A 584 -4.94 -28.52 -11.62
CA ASP A 584 -4.26 -27.21 -11.60
C ASP A 584 -2.77 -27.30 -11.20
N GLY A 585 -2.05 -28.25 -11.77
CA GLY A 585 -0.64 -28.49 -11.43
C GLY A 585 -0.41 -29.17 -10.06
N VAL A 586 -1.43 -29.31 -9.21
CA VAL A 586 -1.34 -29.98 -7.89
C VAL A 586 -1.67 -31.46 -8.03
N PRO A 587 -0.84 -32.39 -7.55
CA PRO A 587 -1.14 -33.82 -7.60
C PRO A 587 -2.37 -34.20 -6.78
N ILE A 588 -3.24 -35.05 -7.33
CA ILE A 588 -4.50 -35.48 -6.69
C ILE A 588 -4.64 -37.01 -6.67
N LEU A 589 -5.25 -37.53 -5.61
CA LEU A 589 -5.71 -38.92 -5.55
C LEU A 589 -6.96 -39.07 -6.43
N GLU A 590 -6.87 -39.87 -7.50
CA GLU A 590 -7.91 -39.97 -8.52
C GLU A 590 -7.99 -41.39 -9.11
N GLY A 591 -9.20 -41.80 -9.51
CA GLY A 591 -9.44 -43.10 -10.13
C GLY A 591 -9.12 -43.11 -11.62
N VAL A 592 -8.52 -44.19 -12.11
CA VAL A 592 -8.24 -44.39 -13.54
C VAL A 592 -8.68 -45.77 -14.01
N THR A 593 -9.19 -45.81 -15.24
CA THR A 593 -9.54 -47.03 -15.97
C THR A 593 -8.44 -47.39 -16.95
N VAL A 594 -8.02 -48.66 -17.00
CA VAL A 594 -6.94 -49.15 -17.86
C VAL A 594 -7.43 -50.30 -18.76
N ASP A 595 -7.27 -50.13 -20.07
CA ASP A 595 -7.50 -51.18 -21.07
C ASP A 595 -6.19 -51.56 -21.77
N LEU A 596 -5.95 -52.87 -21.94
CA LEU A 596 -4.81 -53.45 -22.66
C LEU A 596 -5.30 -54.23 -23.89
N TYR A 597 -4.75 -53.96 -25.07
CA TYR A 597 -5.14 -54.65 -26.31
C TYR A 597 -4.06 -54.65 -27.39
N TYR A 598 -4.21 -55.52 -28.39
CA TYR A 598 -3.32 -55.57 -29.55
C TYR A 598 -3.87 -54.73 -30.72
N GLN A 599 -5.03 -55.08 -31.25
CA GLN A 599 -5.73 -54.33 -32.31
C GLN A 599 -7.06 -53.74 -31.84
N GLN A 600 -7.76 -54.42 -30.93
CA GLN A 600 -9.07 -53.98 -30.42
C GLN A 600 -9.28 -54.43 -28.97
N VAL A 601 -9.97 -53.61 -28.18
CA VAL A 601 -10.25 -53.90 -26.76
C VAL A 601 -10.86 -55.31 -26.60
N GLY A 602 -10.20 -56.14 -25.80
CA GLY A 602 -10.62 -57.53 -25.50
C GLY A 602 -9.92 -58.63 -26.32
N ASP A 603 -9.08 -58.30 -27.30
CA ASP A 603 -8.36 -59.30 -28.12
C ASP A 603 -7.08 -59.89 -27.49
N ALA A 604 -6.62 -59.31 -26.38
CA ALA A 604 -5.43 -59.73 -25.64
C ALA A 604 -5.73 -60.10 -24.17
N PRO A 605 -6.65 -61.05 -23.88
CA PRO A 605 -7.06 -61.39 -22.51
C PRO A 605 -5.95 -62.06 -21.67
N TYR A 606 -4.81 -62.38 -22.29
CA TYR A 606 -3.65 -62.95 -21.63
C TYR A 606 -2.72 -61.89 -21.01
N LEU A 607 -2.95 -60.59 -21.28
CA LEU A 607 -2.22 -59.48 -20.68
C LEU A 607 -2.86 -59.05 -19.37
N LYS A 608 -2.02 -58.60 -18.42
CA LYS A 608 -2.47 -58.12 -17.12
C LYS A 608 -1.63 -56.93 -16.65
N ALA A 609 -2.29 -55.87 -16.20
CA ALA A 609 -1.66 -54.77 -15.47
C ALA A 609 -1.68 -55.07 -13.96
N THR A 610 -0.55 -54.84 -13.29
CA THR A 610 -0.41 -55.02 -11.83
C THR A 610 0.27 -53.81 -11.20
N VAL A 611 -0.22 -53.38 -10.03
CA VAL A 611 0.41 -52.29 -9.28
C VAL A 611 1.74 -52.76 -8.69
N ILE A 612 2.79 -51.97 -8.87
CA ILE A 612 4.13 -52.24 -8.33
C ILE A 612 4.62 -51.09 -7.43
N ASP A 613 5.71 -51.32 -6.69
CA ASP A 613 6.36 -50.36 -5.79
C ASP A 613 5.49 -49.76 -4.68
N ASN A 614 4.30 -50.33 -4.43
CA ASN A 614 3.26 -49.77 -3.55
C ASN A 614 2.83 -48.34 -3.93
N ILE A 615 2.94 -47.96 -5.21
CA ILE A 615 2.54 -46.65 -5.72
C ILE A 615 1.14 -46.76 -6.35
N GLY A 616 0.12 -46.36 -5.59
CA GLY A 616 -1.30 -46.46 -5.97
C GLY A 616 -1.94 -47.76 -5.48
N SER A 617 -3.14 -48.07 -5.97
CA SER A 617 -3.85 -49.31 -5.63
C SER A 617 -4.78 -49.80 -6.74
N ALA A 618 -5.03 -51.11 -6.78
CA ALA A 618 -6.00 -51.72 -7.69
C ALA A 618 -7.36 -51.84 -7.00
N ILE A 619 -8.41 -51.41 -7.69
CA ILE A 619 -9.82 -51.56 -7.28
C ILE A 619 -10.41 -52.81 -7.95
N SER A 620 -10.08 -53.04 -9.22
CA SER A 620 -10.43 -54.23 -10.01
C SER A 620 -9.38 -54.50 -11.08
N ASP A 621 -9.59 -55.50 -11.95
CA ASP A 621 -8.65 -55.84 -13.05
C ASP A 621 -8.44 -54.70 -14.07
N THR A 622 -9.38 -53.74 -14.15
CA THR A 622 -9.30 -52.58 -15.08
C THR A 622 -9.46 -51.23 -14.38
N GLN A 623 -9.67 -51.19 -13.06
CA GLN A 623 -9.85 -49.95 -12.29
C GLN A 623 -8.76 -49.81 -11.24
N PHE A 624 -8.12 -48.65 -11.22
CA PHE A 624 -6.99 -48.34 -10.33
C PHE A 624 -7.17 -46.97 -9.69
N LEU A 625 -6.41 -46.69 -8.63
CA LEU A 625 -6.42 -45.43 -7.90
C LEU A 625 -4.98 -44.93 -7.73
N THR A 626 -4.73 -43.66 -8.04
CA THR A 626 -3.45 -43.02 -7.71
C THR A 626 -3.32 -42.80 -6.19
N ASN A 627 -2.10 -42.64 -5.68
CA ASN A 627 -1.87 -42.38 -4.26
C ASN A 627 -2.09 -40.90 -3.89
N GLY A 628 -1.87 -40.53 -2.63
CA GLY A 628 -2.06 -39.16 -2.13
C GLY A 628 -1.15 -38.08 -2.75
N VAL A 629 -0.17 -38.47 -3.58
CA VAL A 629 0.67 -37.58 -4.40
C VAL A 629 0.37 -37.74 -5.89
N GLY A 630 -0.81 -38.26 -6.22
CA GLY A 630 -1.32 -38.40 -7.58
C GLY A 630 -0.53 -39.33 -8.48
N LYS A 631 0.16 -40.35 -7.95
CA LYS A 631 0.90 -41.33 -8.76
C LYS A 631 0.33 -42.74 -8.65
N LEU A 632 0.37 -43.48 -9.75
CA LEU A 632 0.10 -44.92 -9.86
C LEU A 632 1.18 -45.55 -10.74
N LYS A 633 1.77 -46.68 -10.33
CA LYS A 633 2.76 -47.38 -11.14
C LYS A 633 2.26 -48.79 -11.49
N LEU A 634 2.22 -49.10 -12.79
CA LEU A 634 1.69 -50.34 -13.34
C LEU A 634 2.76 -51.10 -14.11
N GLU A 635 2.84 -52.41 -13.88
CA GLU A 635 3.63 -53.35 -14.67
C GLU A 635 2.68 -54.19 -15.54
N ILE A 636 3.03 -54.40 -16.81
CA ILE A 636 2.24 -55.20 -17.75
C ILE A 636 2.90 -56.56 -17.97
N SER A 637 2.20 -57.63 -17.61
CA SER A 637 2.69 -59.01 -17.75
C SER A 637 1.83 -59.83 -18.72
N THR A 638 2.42 -60.89 -19.28
CA THR A 638 1.70 -61.91 -20.07
C THR A 638 1.61 -63.23 -19.31
N SER A 639 0.40 -63.79 -19.26
CA SER A 639 0.13 -65.13 -18.71
C SER A 639 0.33 -66.26 -19.73
N ASN A 640 0.50 -65.93 -21.02
CA ASN A 640 0.71 -66.91 -22.08
C ASN A 640 1.77 -66.45 -23.10
N PRO A 641 3.06 -66.68 -22.81
CA PRO A 641 4.17 -66.23 -23.65
C PRO A 641 4.09 -66.71 -25.11
N ASN A 642 3.51 -67.88 -25.37
CA ASN A 642 3.37 -68.44 -26.73
C ASN A 642 2.29 -67.73 -27.57
N LYS A 643 1.34 -67.03 -26.93
CA LYS A 643 0.30 -66.23 -27.61
C LYS A 643 0.68 -64.76 -27.72
N THR A 644 1.67 -64.30 -26.97
CA THR A 644 2.22 -62.94 -27.06
C THR A 644 3.03 -62.80 -28.34
N LYS A 645 2.63 -61.88 -29.21
CA LYS A 645 3.40 -61.57 -30.41
C LYS A 645 4.61 -60.74 -30.02
N LEU A 646 5.79 -61.25 -30.34
CA LEU A 646 7.04 -60.52 -30.17
C LEU A 646 7.14 -59.37 -31.16
N ASN A 647 7.85 -58.31 -30.78
CA ASN A 647 8.19 -57.18 -31.65
C ASN A 647 6.96 -56.53 -32.34
N SER A 648 5.83 -56.52 -31.64
CA SER A 648 4.54 -56.02 -32.14
C SER A 648 3.95 -55.05 -31.12
N ASP A 649 3.45 -53.89 -31.58
CA ASP A 649 2.89 -52.86 -30.70
C ASP A 649 1.54 -53.31 -30.10
N TYR A 650 1.51 -53.41 -28.77
CA TYR A 650 0.29 -53.44 -27.98
C TYR A 650 -0.05 -52.01 -27.52
N THR A 651 -1.31 -51.78 -27.16
CA THR A 651 -1.81 -50.49 -26.69
C THR A 651 -2.25 -50.57 -25.23
N LEU A 652 -1.76 -49.65 -24.42
CA LEU A 652 -2.25 -49.27 -23.10
C LEU A 652 -3.11 -48.02 -23.25
N LYS A 653 -4.38 -48.10 -22.86
CA LYS A 653 -5.29 -46.95 -22.82
C LYS A 653 -5.63 -46.65 -21.37
N VAL A 654 -5.30 -45.46 -20.90
CA VAL A 654 -5.59 -44.99 -19.53
C VAL A 654 -6.60 -43.87 -19.61
N LYS A 655 -7.66 -43.93 -18.80
CA LYS A 655 -8.76 -42.95 -18.76
C LYS A 655 -8.99 -42.48 -17.33
N MET A 656 -9.05 -41.18 -17.09
CA MET A 656 -9.41 -40.63 -15.78
C MET A 656 -10.92 -40.78 -15.51
N ASN A 657 -11.28 -41.08 -14.27
CA ASN A 657 -12.67 -41.39 -13.90
C ASN A 657 -13.52 -40.12 -13.72
N GLN A 658 -12.96 -39.08 -13.08
CA GLN A 658 -13.62 -37.77 -12.92
C GLN A 658 -13.62 -36.95 -14.22
N ASP A 659 -12.48 -36.75 -14.88
CA ASP A 659 -12.45 -36.14 -16.23
C ASP A 659 -12.35 -37.20 -17.32
N ARG A 660 -13.51 -37.67 -17.78
CA ARG A 660 -13.61 -38.77 -18.75
C ARG A 660 -13.05 -38.42 -20.14
N ARG A 661 -12.63 -37.18 -20.40
CA ARG A 661 -11.88 -36.77 -21.59
C ARG A 661 -10.40 -37.07 -21.49
N ASN A 662 -9.85 -37.09 -20.28
CA ASN A 662 -8.43 -37.27 -20.08
C ASN A 662 -8.08 -38.74 -20.32
N ILE A 663 -7.76 -39.03 -21.58
CA ILE A 663 -7.44 -40.36 -22.08
C ILE A 663 -6.07 -40.31 -22.70
N VAL A 664 -5.18 -41.18 -22.23
CA VAL A 664 -3.82 -41.27 -22.68
C VAL A 664 -3.58 -42.66 -23.26
N TYR A 665 -3.08 -42.71 -24.50
CA TYR A 665 -2.69 -43.93 -25.19
C TYR A 665 -1.18 -44.09 -25.16
N ARG A 666 -0.73 -45.30 -24.87
CA ARG A 666 0.69 -45.69 -24.83
C ARG A 666 0.88 -46.99 -25.56
N ASN A 667 2.05 -47.17 -26.14
CA ASN A 667 2.41 -48.40 -26.83
C ASN A 667 3.38 -49.21 -25.98
N PHE A 668 3.28 -50.53 -26.03
CA PHE A 668 4.31 -51.37 -25.44
C PHE A 668 4.57 -52.62 -26.25
N GLN A 669 5.75 -53.19 -26.07
CA GLN A 669 6.20 -54.37 -26.80
C GLN A 669 6.87 -55.39 -25.88
N PHE A 670 6.83 -56.64 -26.30
CA PHE A 670 7.63 -57.69 -25.71
C PHE A 670 8.73 -58.12 -26.66
N TYR A 671 9.97 -58.15 -26.16
CA TYR A 671 11.13 -58.61 -26.89
C TYR A 671 11.74 -59.87 -26.28
N PRO A 672 12.41 -60.72 -27.07
CA PRO A 672 13.22 -61.83 -26.56
C PRO A 672 14.65 -61.40 -26.13
N PHE A 673 15.05 -60.16 -26.42
CA PHE A 673 16.31 -59.53 -26.05
C PHE A 673 16.17 -58.00 -26.08
N GLU A 674 16.85 -57.28 -25.19
CA GLU A 674 16.64 -55.84 -24.99
C GLU A 674 17.90 -55.13 -24.45
N PHE A 675 18.07 -53.85 -24.78
CA PHE A 675 18.99 -52.95 -24.06
C PHE A 675 18.34 -52.50 -22.75
N SER A 676 18.97 -52.79 -21.61
CA SER A 676 18.52 -52.37 -20.28
C SER A 676 19.44 -51.27 -19.76
N ILE A 677 18.85 -50.10 -19.49
CA ILE A 677 19.45 -48.89 -18.93
C ILE A 677 18.45 -48.34 -17.91
N ASP A 678 18.92 -47.98 -16.72
CA ASP A 678 18.08 -47.32 -15.72
C ASP A 678 17.73 -45.89 -16.17
N ASP A 679 16.55 -45.40 -15.78
CA ASP A 679 16.22 -43.98 -15.94
C ASP A 679 17.22 -43.11 -15.16
N ILE A 680 17.70 -42.04 -15.79
CA ILE A 680 18.76 -41.19 -15.25
C ILE A 680 18.38 -39.72 -15.19
N SER A 681 18.89 -39.03 -14.18
CA SER A 681 18.85 -37.58 -14.05
C SER A 681 20.26 -37.01 -14.16
N VAL A 682 20.46 -35.98 -14.98
CA VAL A 682 21.76 -35.36 -15.25
C VAL A 682 21.64 -33.83 -15.25
N ILE A 683 22.80 -33.15 -15.22
CA ILE A 683 22.89 -31.71 -15.43
C ILE A 683 23.20 -31.43 -16.91
N ALA A 684 22.47 -30.49 -17.51
CA ALA A 684 22.70 -30.07 -18.88
C ALA A 684 24.16 -29.62 -19.08
N GLY A 685 24.83 -30.22 -20.05
CA GLY A 685 26.23 -29.95 -20.38
C GLY A 685 27.26 -30.70 -19.51
N GLU A 686 26.86 -31.45 -18.49
CA GLU A 686 27.77 -32.26 -17.66
C GLU A 686 28.07 -33.62 -18.32
N SER A 687 29.33 -34.08 -18.25
CA SER A 687 29.71 -35.41 -18.74
C SER A 687 29.46 -36.50 -17.70
N THR A 688 28.39 -37.28 -17.89
CA THR A 688 27.98 -38.33 -16.94
C THR A 688 28.21 -39.73 -17.54
N ALA A 689 28.89 -40.63 -16.82
CA ALA A 689 29.11 -42.00 -17.28
C ALA A 689 27.88 -42.89 -17.06
N ILE A 690 27.34 -43.47 -18.14
CA ILE A 690 26.12 -44.27 -18.14
C ILE A 690 26.45 -45.75 -18.40
N SER A 691 25.96 -46.62 -17.51
CA SER A 691 26.07 -48.06 -17.62
C SER A 691 24.86 -48.65 -18.33
N ALA A 692 25.09 -49.52 -19.31
CA ALA A 692 24.05 -50.18 -20.09
C ALA A 692 24.37 -51.66 -20.27
N SER A 693 23.35 -52.52 -20.27
CA SER A 693 23.49 -53.97 -20.47
C SER A 693 22.53 -54.50 -21.53
N VAL A 694 22.85 -55.66 -22.12
CA VAL A 694 21.92 -56.38 -23.02
C VAL A 694 21.47 -57.67 -22.36
N TYR A 695 20.15 -57.84 -22.22
CA TYR A 695 19.56 -59.05 -21.67
C TYR A 695 18.93 -59.94 -22.73
N THR A 696 18.87 -61.25 -22.46
CA THR A 696 18.24 -62.28 -23.30
C THR A 696 17.66 -63.41 -22.44
N CYS A 697 16.77 -64.22 -23.02
CA CYS A 697 16.20 -65.40 -22.37
C CYS A 697 17.11 -66.62 -22.39
N ASP A 698 17.27 -67.29 -21.25
CA ASP A 698 17.89 -68.60 -21.15
C ASP A 698 16.92 -69.75 -21.54
N LYS A 699 17.41 -71.00 -21.46
CA LYS A 699 16.63 -72.22 -21.78
C LYS A 699 15.40 -72.45 -20.89
N ASN A 700 15.30 -71.77 -19.77
CA ASN A 700 14.24 -71.89 -18.78
C ASN A 700 13.38 -70.62 -18.69
N ASN A 701 13.47 -69.70 -19.67
CA ASN A 701 12.83 -68.38 -19.65
C ASN A 701 13.24 -67.54 -18.41
N LYS A 702 14.53 -67.49 -18.08
CA LYS A 702 15.11 -66.52 -17.14
C LYS A 702 15.99 -65.49 -17.87
N PRO A 703 16.04 -64.23 -17.39
CA PRO A 703 16.90 -63.20 -17.96
C PRO A 703 18.38 -63.51 -17.66
N GLN A 704 19.24 -63.32 -18.66
CA GLN A 704 20.69 -63.43 -18.55
C GLN A 704 21.36 -62.39 -19.47
N ILE A 705 22.58 -61.95 -19.12
CA ILE A 705 23.33 -61.01 -19.97
C ILE A 705 23.73 -61.72 -21.27
N ALA A 706 23.51 -61.06 -22.40
CA ALA A 706 23.96 -61.52 -23.71
C ALA A 706 25.47 -61.33 -23.87
N THR A 707 26.28 -62.15 -23.18
CA THR A 707 27.75 -62.05 -23.17
C THR A 707 28.41 -62.19 -24.55
N GLN A 708 27.69 -62.70 -25.53
CA GLN A 708 28.12 -62.79 -26.93
C GLN A 708 27.93 -61.48 -27.72
N TYR A 709 27.18 -60.49 -27.22
CA TYR A 709 26.94 -59.24 -27.93
C TYR A 709 28.15 -58.29 -27.86
N GLN A 710 28.58 -57.82 -29.04
CA GLN A 710 29.72 -56.94 -29.28
C GLN A 710 29.31 -55.93 -30.37
N GLY A 711 28.52 -54.92 -30.00
CA GLY A 711 27.93 -54.00 -30.95
C GLY A 711 28.05 -52.53 -30.57
N LYS A 712 27.73 -51.67 -31.54
CA LYS A 712 27.64 -50.20 -31.40
C LYS A 712 26.25 -49.78 -31.87
N PRO A 713 25.26 -49.74 -30.99
CA PRO A 713 23.91 -49.38 -31.39
C PRO A 713 23.85 -47.94 -31.89
N LYS A 714 22.89 -47.68 -32.78
CA LYS A 714 22.48 -46.32 -33.15
C LYS A 714 21.68 -45.73 -31.99
N VAL A 715 22.05 -44.52 -31.59
CA VAL A 715 21.32 -43.77 -30.58
C VAL A 715 20.44 -42.73 -31.26
N SER A 716 19.16 -42.73 -30.93
CA SER A 716 18.21 -41.68 -31.28
C SER A 716 17.50 -41.21 -30.02
N TYR A 717 16.95 -39.99 -30.03
CA TYR A 717 16.25 -39.47 -28.86
C TYR A 717 15.16 -38.48 -29.24
N GLU A 718 14.17 -38.39 -28.36
CA GLU A 718 13.02 -37.52 -28.51
C GLU A 718 12.82 -36.68 -27.26
N LEU A 719 12.44 -35.43 -27.47
CA LEU A 719 12.03 -34.53 -26.39
C LEU A 719 10.58 -34.83 -26.04
N VAL A 720 10.33 -35.13 -24.77
CA VAL A 720 9.00 -35.36 -24.20
C VAL A 720 8.45 -34.08 -23.59
N THR A 721 9.28 -33.34 -22.86
CA THR A 721 8.87 -32.11 -22.15
C THR A 721 10.03 -31.11 -22.13
N PRO A 722 9.84 -29.85 -22.57
CA PRO A 722 8.61 -29.26 -23.14
C PRO A 722 8.23 -29.89 -24.48
N SER A 723 6.94 -29.85 -24.86
CA SER A 723 6.53 -30.40 -26.16
C SER A 723 7.07 -29.57 -27.33
N ALA A 724 7.31 -30.22 -28.47
CA ALA A 724 7.71 -29.51 -29.69
C ALA A 724 6.68 -28.46 -30.14
N SER A 725 5.40 -28.65 -29.80
CA SER A 725 4.30 -27.72 -30.16
C SER A 725 4.38 -26.38 -29.44
N ILE A 726 5.05 -26.31 -28.29
CA ILE A 726 5.30 -25.05 -27.56
C ILE A 726 6.72 -24.51 -27.80
N GLY A 727 7.43 -25.03 -28.81
CA GLY A 727 8.77 -24.58 -29.19
C GLY A 727 9.92 -25.33 -28.50
N GLY A 728 9.65 -26.47 -27.85
CA GLY A 728 10.68 -27.28 -27.20
C GLY A 728 11.83 -27.69 -28.13
N SER A 729 13.06 -27.48 -27.68
CA SER A 729 14.28 -27.82 -28.41
C SER A 729 14.84 -29.15 -27.95
N LYS A 730 15.17 -30.06 -28.88
CA LYS A 730 15.84 -31.31 -28.54
C LYS A 730 17.27 -31.10 -28.00
N GLY A 731 17.89 -29.93 -28.24
CA GLY A 731 19.31 -29.74 -27.96
C GLY A 731 20.19 -30.77 -28.69
N THR A 732 21.41 -30.99 -28.20
CA THR A 732 22.36 -31.98 -28.74
C THR A 732 22.66 -33.04 -27.69
N LEU A 733 22.36 -34.31 -28.00
CA LEU A 733 22.77 -35.47 -27.21
C LEU A 733 24.03 -36.10 -27.80
N ALA A 734 25.10 -36.18 -27.01
CA ALA A 734 26.30 -36.94 -27.32
C ALA A 734 26.34 -38.19 -26.44
N TYR A 735 26.00 -39.35 -27.02
CA TYR A 735 26.07 -40.66 -26.36
C TYR A 735 26.37 -41.74 -27.40
N GLU A 736 27.53 -42.40 -27.27
CA GLU A 736 27.99 -43.45 -28.17
C GLU A 736 28.44 -44.69 -27.37
N PRO A 737 27.50 -45.51 -26.89
CA PRO A 737 27.83 -46.71 -26.11
C PRO A 737 28.54 -47.77 -26.95
N GLN A 738 29.56 -48.41 -26.38
CA GLN A 738 30.28 -49.51 -27.01
C GLN A 738 30.17 -50.75 -26.14
N PHE A 739 29.41 -51.74 -26.60
CA PHE A 739 29.16 -52.94 -25.81
C PHE A 739 30.29 -53.94 -25.97
N ARG A 740 30.80 -54.42 -24.85
CA ARG A 740 31.71 -55.56 -24.75
C ARG A 740 31.16 -56.57 -23.79
N ASN A 741 31.00 -57.81 -24.25
CA ASN A 741 30.37 -58.89 -23.50
C ASN A 741 28.96 -58.53 -22.99
N GLY A 742 28.18 -57.82 -23.81
CA GLY A 742 26.84 -57.39 -23.44
C GLY A 742 26.76 -56.23 -22.43
N GLN A 743 27.87 -55.53 -22.14
CA GLN A 743 27.89 -54.37 -21.22
C GLN A 743 28.61 -53.16 -21.81
N SER A 744 28.18 -51.95 -21.47
CA SER A 744 28.79 -50.68 -21.85
C SER A 744 28.85 -49.74 -20.65
N ASN A 745 29.89 -48.88 -20.59
CA ASN A 745 29.97 -47.74 -19.69
C ASN A 745 30.55 -46.56 -20.47
N SER A 746 29.69 -45.64 -20.92
CA SER A 746 30.08 -44.55 -21.83
C SER A 746 29.57 -43.19 -21.34
N PRO A 747 30.29 -42.09 -21.58
CA PRO A 747 29.83 -40.75 -21.21
C PRO A 747 28.63 -40.32 -22.06
N LEU A 748 27.68 -39.66 -21.42
CA LEU A 748 26.51 -39.01 -22.00
C LEU A 748 26.56 -37.52 -21.65
N ILE A 749 26.34 -36.65 -22.65
CA ILE A 749 26.16 -35.20 -22.49
C ILE A 749 24.91 -34.79 -23.25
N ILE A 750 24.04 -34.01 -22.63
CA ILE A 750 22.88 -33.37 -23.27
C ILE A 750 22.99 -31.86 -23.07
N SER A 751 22.86 -31.07 -24.13
CA SER A 751 23.07 -29.62 -24.07
C SER A 751 21.87 -28.82 -23.56
N GLU A 752 20.78 -29.49 -23.17
CA GLU A 752 19.50 -28.83 -22.91
C GLU A 752 18.78 -29.49 -21.73
N SER A 753 17.96 -28.70 -21.03
CA SER A 753 17.04 -29.12 -19.98
C SER A 753 15.76 -29.75 -20.53
N GLY A 754 15.09 -30.56 -19.72
CA GLY A 754 13.84 -31.21 -20.09
C GLY A 754 13.88 -32.72 -19.89
N GLN A 755 12.80 -33.38 -20.31
CA GLN A 755 12.63 -34.82 -20.26
C GLN A 755 12.75 -35.39 -21.66
N PHE A 756 13.63 -36.38 -21.82
CA PHE A 756 13.94 -37.02 -23.08
C PHE A 756 13.73 -38.53 -22.97
N VAL A 757 13.35 -39.16 -24.08
CA VAL A 757 13.41 -40.62 -24.24
C VAL A 757 14.54 -40.93 -25.20
N VAL A 758 15.49 -41.74 -24.75
CA VAL A 758 16.66 -42.13 -25.53
C VAL A 758 16.51 -43.59 -25.95
N THR A 759 16.54 -43.83 -27.25
CA THR A 759 16.41 -45.15 -27.87
C THR A 759 17.76 -45.62 -28.38
N LEU A 760 18.15 -46.83 -27.97
CA LEU A 760 19.25 -47.57 -28.57
C LEU A 760 18.67 -48.60 -29.52
N LYS A 761 19.19 -48.64 -30.76
CA LYS A 761 18.76 -49.59 -31.78
C LYS A 761 19.93 -50.20 -32.54
N ASP A 762 19.97 -51.51 -32.63
CA ASP A 762 20.90 -52.26 -33.48
C ASP A 762 20.11 -53.09 -34.50
N ASP A 763 20.14 -52.64 -35.76
CA ASP A 763 19.46 -53.28 -36.89
C ASP A 763 20.24 -54.50 -37.42
N GLU A 764 21.51 -54.65 -37.05
CA GLU A 764 22.41 -55.71 -37.53
C GLU A 764 22.57 -56.86 -36.51
N PHE A 765 21.70 -56.90 -35.51
CA PHE A 765 21.76 -57.89 -34.44
C PHE A 765 21.40 -59.31 -34.94
N ASP A 766 22.40 -60.19 -34.93
CA ASP A 766 22.21 -61.63 -35.15
C ASP A 766 21.90 -62.34 -33.84
N CYS A 767 20.65 -62.77 -33.67
CA CYS A 767 20.20 -63.54 -32.51
C CYS A 767 20.40 -65.06 -32.65
N SER A 768 21.09 -65.53 -33.70
CA SER A 768 21.31 -66.96 -33.96
C SER A 768 21.93 -67.68 -32.74
N GLY A 769 21.24 -68.71 -32.28
CA GLY A 769 21.65 -69.48 -31.09
C GLY A 769 21.02 -69.01 -29.77
N LEU A 770 20.24 -67.93 -29.78
CA LEU A 770 19.44 -67.47 -28.65
C LEU A 770 18.01 -68.04 -28.70
N ASN A 771 17.42 -68.20 -27.51
CA ASN A 771 16.06 -68.70 -27.37
C ASN A 771 15.03 -67.69 -27.91
N ASN A 772 13.97 -68.18 -28.56
CA ASN A 772 12.91 -67.38 -29.19
C ASN A 772 13.39 -66.40 -30.29
N CYS A 773 14.59 -66.63 -30.85
CA CYS A 773 15.07 -65.93 -32.03
C CYS A 773 14.22 -66.31 -33.27
N PRO A 774 13.76 -65.35 -34.09
CA PRO A 774 13.02 -65.63 -35.32
C PRO A 774 13.76 -66.57 -36.27
N VAL A 775 13.02 -67.34 -37.07
CA VAL A 775 13.58 -68.25 -38.08
C VAL A 775 14.27 -67.42 -39.16
N GLY A 776 15.60 -67.36 -39.10
CA GLY A 776 16.44 -66.52 -39.97
C GLY A 776 17.64 -65.88 -39.26
N GLY A 777 17.66 -65.85 -37.93
CA GLY A 777 18.77 -65.27 -37.15
C GLY A 777 18.71 -63.75 -37.02
N GLU A 778 17.94 -63.07 -37.87
CA GLU A 778 17.79 -61.62 -37.86
C GLU A 778 16.76 -61.16 -36.82
N GLY A 779 17.19 -60.26 -35.93
CA GLY A 779 16.34 -59.60 -34.94
C GLY A 779 16.73 -58.13 -34.79
N VAL A 780 15.77 -57.28 -34.41
CA VAL A 780 16.07 -55.88 -34.06
C VAL A 780 16.28 -55.82 -32.56
N LEU A 781 17.49 -55.48 -32.11
CA LEU A 781 17.76 -55.20 -30.70
C LEU A 781 17.45 -53.73 -30.43
N SER A 782 16.51 -53.47 -29.55
CA SER A 782 16.07 -52.13 -29.18
C SER A 782 15.90 -52.03 -27.66
N GLY A 783 16.02 -50.83 -27.13
CA GLY A 783 15.64 -50.50 -25.75
C GLY A 783 15.63 -49.00 -25.55
N ASP A 784 14.77 -48.53 -24.66
CA ASP A 784 14.51 -47.12 -24.38
C ASP A 784 14.79 -46.84 -22.89
N PHE A 785 15.23 -45.62 -22.57
CA PHE A 785 15.30 -45.14 -21.18
C PHE A 785 14.95 -43.66 -21.09
N GLU A 786 14.48 -43.23 -19.91
CA GLU A 786 14.17 -41.84 -19.61
C GLU A 786 15.41 -41.07 -19.15
N LEU A 787 15.61 -39.89 -19.74
CA LEU A 787 16.67 -38.96 -19.37
C LEU A 787 16.03 -37.64 -18.92
N LYS A 788 16.21 -37.27 -17.64
CA LYS A 788 15.86 -35.95 -17.12
C LYS A 788 17.10 -35.08 -17.05
N SER A 789 17.05 -33.93 -17.69
CA SER A 789 18.15 -32.97 -17.69
C SER A 789 17.69 -31.69 -17.03
N ARG A 790 18.44 -31.19 -16.05
CA ARG A 790 18.19 -29.89 -15.41
C ARG A 790 19.30 -28.89 -15.72
N PRO A 791 19.05 -27.57 -15.66
CA PRO A 791 20.12 -26.59 -15.70
C PRO A 791 21.14 -26.82 -14.57
N TYR A 792 22.34 -26.30 -14.75
CA TYR A 792 23.37 -26.37 -13.70
C TYR A 792 23.01 -25.48 -12.51
N LYS A 793 22.86 -24.19 -12.80
CA LYS A 793 22.44 -23.13 -11.86
C LYS A 793 21.71 -22.02 -12.63
N ILE A 794 21.14 -21.08 -11.89
CA ILE A 794 20.62 -19.82 -12.42
C ILE A 794 21.63 -18.73 -12.05
N ALA A 795 22.44 -18.30 -13.01
CA ALA A 795 23.48 -17.30 -12.81
C ALA A 795 22.89 -15.91 -12.58
N ILE A 796 23.46 -15.14 -11.65
CA ILE A 796 23.14 -13.73 -11.40
C ILE A 796 24.09 -12.85 -12.20
N CYS A 797 23.54 -12.04 -13.11
CA CYS A 797 24.29 -11.33 -14.14
C CYS A 797 23.75 -9.90 -14.33
N ASP A 798 24.54 -9.06 -15.01
CA ASP A 798 24.15 -7.71 -15.47
C ASP A 798 23.50 -6.84 -14.37
N VAL A 799 24.05 -6.89 -13.15
CA VAL A 799 23.56 -6.09 -12.03
C VAL A 799 24.04 -4.65 -12.19
N LYS A 800 23.08 -3.71 -12.32
CA LYS A 800 23.35 -2.30 -12.61
C LYS A 800 22.23 -1.38 -12.15
N GLU A 801 22.51 -0.09 -12.01
CA GLU A 801 21.50 0.91 -11.70
C GLU A 801 20.49 1.02 -12.86
N SER A 802 19.19 1.15 -12.53
CA SER A 802 18.14 1.21 -13.54
C SER A 802 18.13 2.53 -14.30
N ASP A 803 18.43 3.64 -13.61
CA ASP A 803 18.40 5.00 -14.15
C ASP A 803 19.72 5.35 -14.88
N ASP A 804 20.83 4.70 -14.51
CA ASP A 804 22.13 4.79 -15.18
C ASP A 804 22.72 3.40 -15.41
N ASN A 805 22.42 2.83 -16.59
CA ASN A 805 22.94 1.51 -16.99
C ASN A 805 24.48 1.44 -17.12
N SER A 806 25.20 2.57 -17.04
CA SER A 806 26.66 2.57 -17.02
C SER A 806 27.24 2.35 -15.62
N ASN A 807 26.42 2.57 -14.58
CA ASN A 807 26.78 2.30 -13.20
C ASN A 807 26.56 0.81 -12.89
N LEU A 808 27.65 0.05 -12.98
CA LEU A 808 27.67 -1.40 -12.78
C LEU A 808 27.94 -1.72 -11.31
N ASN A 809 27.33 -2.81 -10.83
CA ASN A 809 27.53 -3.27 -9.46
C ASN A 809 29.02 -3.49 -9.14
N PRO A 810 29.61 -2.72 -8.20
CA PRO A 810 31.02 -2.87 -7.83
C PRO A 810 31.27 -4.07 -6.91
N ALA A 811 30.21 -4.66 -6.32
CA ALA A 811 30.28 -5.80 -5.40
C ALA A 811 31.28 -5.61 -4.24
N THR A 812 31.41 -4.37 -3.75
CA THR A 812 32.40 -3.97 -2.73
C THR A 812 31.79 -3.91 -1.32
N THR A 813 32.65 -4.01 -0.31
CA THR A 813 32.32 -3.84 1.12
C THR A 813 33.27 -2.91 1.86
N THR A 814 34.46 -2.60 1.31
CA THR A 814 35.54 -1.96 2.09
C THR A 814 36.16 -0.73 1.44
N GLU A 815 36.46 -0.68 0.13
CA GLU A 815 37.04 0.50 -0.55
C GLU A 815 36.59 0.55 -2.02
N ASP A 816 36.51 1.76 -2.59
CA ASP A 816 35.80 2.25 -3.81
C ASP A 816 34.48 2.98 -3.54
N PHE A 817 34.11 3.82 -4.53
CA PHE A 817 32.80 4.48 -4.65
C PHE A 817 31.68 3.46 -4.45
N GLY A 818 30.68 3.82 -3.64
CA GLY A 818 29.48 3.03 -3.47
C GLY A 818 28.76 2.81 -4.80
N PHE A 819 27.95 1.74 -4.85
CA PHE A 819 27.14 1.41 -6.01
C PHE A 819 26.16 2.54 -6.33
N MET A 820 25.20 2.80 -5.43
CA MET A 820 24.16 3.80 -5.64
C MET A 820 23.44 4.12 -4.33
N ALA A 821 22.61 5.16 -4.35
CA ALA A 821 21.77 5.49 -3.20
C ALA A 821 20.74 4.38 -2.91
N ALA A 822 20.58 4.02 -1.63
CA ALA A 822 19.52 3.13 -1.17
C ALA A 822 18.13 3.69 -1.52
N GLY A 823 17.17 2.82 -1.76
CA GLY A 823 15.80 3.14 -2.16
C GLY A 823 15.61 3.46 -3.65
N ARG A 824 16.70 3.61 -4.43
CA ARG A 824 16.62 3.76 -5.90
C ARG A 824 16.60 2.39 -6.60
N PRO A 825 16.01 2.29 -7.80
CA PRO A 825 15.86 1.03 -8.51
C PRO A 825 17.15 0.54 -9.16
N PHE A 826 17.44 -0.76 -9.03
CA PHE A 826 18.51 -1.45 -9.75
C PHE A 826 17.98 -2.68 -10.50
N LEU A 827 18.66 -3.10 -11.55
CA LEU A 827 18.32 -4.28 -12.34
C LEU A 827 19.26 -5.43 -11.96
N ALA A 828 18.73 -6.65 -11.96
CA ALA A 828 19.51 -7.89 -11.94
C ALA A 828 18.93 -8.89 -12.95
N THR A 829 19.80 -9.60 -13.64
CA THR A 829 19.44 -10.52 -14.72
C THR A 829 19.78 -11.96 -14.35
N PHE A 830 18.82 -12.87 -14.52
CA PHE A 830 18.94 -14.28 -14.16
C PHE A 830 18.97 -15.18 -15.39
N ILE A 831 19.94 -16.12 -15.43
CA ILE A 831 20.19 -16.95 -16.62
C ILE A 831 20.38 -18.43 -16.22
N PRO A 832 19.51 -19.37 -16.66
CA PRO A 832 19.72 -20.80 -16.46
C PRO A 832 20.78 -21.33 -17.43
N ILE A 833 21.97 -21.64 -16.89
CA ILE A 833 23.16 -21.98 -17.69
C ILE A 833 23.47 -23.49 -17.65
N VAL A 834 24.23 -23.95 -18.65
CA VAL A 834 24.81 -25.30 -18.69
C VAL A 834 26.00 -25.44 -17.73
N HIS A 835 26.39 -26.69 -17.46
CA HIS A 835 27.56 -27.04 -16.66
C HIS A 835 28.87 -26.54 -17.31
N PRO A 836 29.90 -26.16 -16.52
CA PRO A 836 31.20 -25.69 -17.02
C PRO A 836 31.90 -26.60 -18.04
N ASP A 837 31.65 -27.91 -18.02
CA ASP A 837 32.17 -28.86 -19.02
C ASP A 837 31.75 -28.50 -20.46
N SER A 838 30.61 -27.83 -20.62
CA SER A 838 30.06 -27.40 -21.91
C SER A 838 30.04 -25.88 -22.08
N LYS A 839 30.88 -25.13 -21.34
CA LYS A 839 30.97 -23.66 -21.43
C LYS A 839 31.54 -23.14 -22.76
N GLY A 840 32.09 -24.01 -23.60
CA GLY A 840 32.82 -23.62 -24.80
C GLY A 840 34.04 -22.76 -24.47
N ALA A 841 34.13 -21.58 -25.10
CA ALA A 841 35.24 -20.64 -24.88
C ALA A 841 34.99 -19.61 -23.75
N ALA A 842 33.83 -19.66 -23.09
CA ALA A 842 33.45 -18.68 -22.07
C ALA A 842 34.35 -18.76 -20.82
N GLN A 843 34.75 -17.59 -20.31
CA GLN A 843 35.49 -17.45 -19.05
C GLN A 843 34.59 -16.97 -17.91
N ASP A 844 33.58 -16.15 -18.25
CA ASP A 844 32.53 -15.66 -17.36
C ASP A 844 31.28 -16.56 -17.47
N GLU A 845 30.68 -16.91 -16.34
CA GLU A 845 29.48 -17.74 -16.29
C GLU A 845 28.25 -17.07 -16.92
N CYS A 846 28.20 -15.74 -16.94
CA CYS A 846 27.15 -14.97 -17.60
C CYS A 846 27.14 -15.10 -19.13
N VAL A 847 28.15 -15.76 -19.71
CA VAL A 847 28.27 -16.03 -21.15
C VAL A 847 28.17 -17.53 -21.46
N TYR A 848 27.87 -18.36 -20.47
CA TYR A 848 27.69 -19.80 -20.70
C TYR A 848 26.45 -20.05 -21.56
N PRO A 849 26.43 -21.13 -22.37
CA PRO A 849 25.22 -21.51 -23.09
C PRO A 849 24.03 -21.68 -22.16
N VAL A 850 22.85 -21.27 -22.62
CA VAL A 850 21.61 -21.30 -21.84
C VAL A 850 20.79 -22.56 -22.14
N THR A 851 20.10 -23.07 -21.14
CA THR A 851 19.11 -24.14 -21.33
C THR A 851 17.75 -23.52 -21.68
N SER A 852 17.42 -23.49 -22.97
CA SER A 852 16.25 -22.76 -23.51
C SER A 852 14.91 -23.36 -23.11
N ASN A 853 14.85 -24.67 -22.87
CA ASN A 853 13.62 -25.36 -22.50
C ASN A 853 13.15 -25.00 -21.08
N TYR A 854 14.06 -24.54 -20.22
CA TYR A 854 13.73 -24.20 -18.83
C TYR A 854 12.61 -23.17 -18.75
N ALA A 855 12.64 -22.14 -19.61
CA ALA A 855 11.58 -21.14 -19.65
C ALA A 855 10.26 -21.68 -20.23
N LEU A 856 10.32 -22.61 -21.18
CA LEU A 856 9.13 -23.22 -21.79
C LEU A 856 8.36 -24.12 -20.79
N ASP A 857 9.05 -24.67 -19.81
CA ASP A 857 8.47 -25.49 -18.73
C ASP A 857 7.99 -24.68 -17.52
N ASN A 858 7.95 -23.35 -17.64
CA ASN A 858 7.72 -22.44 -16.53
C ASN A 858 8.74 -22.60 -15.38
N GLY A 859 10.02 -22.68 -15.73
CA GLY A 859 11.11 -22.97 -14.81
C GLY A 859 11.09 -22.09 -13.55
N PRO A 860 11.08 -22.68 -12.34
CA PRO A 860 10.99 -21.91 -11.11
C PRO A 860 12.29 -21.16 -10.82
N ILE A 861 12.18 -20.09 -10.03
CA ILE A 861 13.32 -19.38 -9.46
C ILE A 861 12.92 -18.84 -8.10
N GLU A 862 13.80 -19.04 -7.12
CA GLU A 862 13.77 -18.39 -5.84
C GLU A 862 15.02 -17.53 -5.72
N VAL A 863 14.84 -16.27 -5.31
CA VAL A 863 15.95 -15.35 -5.03
C VAL A 863 15.89 -14.99 -3.55
N GLY A 864 16.77 -15.63 -2.78
CA GLY A 864 17.03 -15.24 -1.41
C GLY A 864 18.02 -14.07 -1.37
N TYR A 865 18.00 -13.30 -0.29
CA TYR A 865 18.99 -12.26 -0.05
C TYR A 865 19.42 -12.27 1.42
N ASN A 866 20.65 -11.85 1.69
CA ASN A 866 21.21 -11.66 3.03
C ASN A 866 22.03 -10.37 3.08
N LEU A 867 22.20 -9.79 4.27
CA LEU A 867 23.11 -8.66 4.43
C LEU A 867 24.56 -9.15 4.48
N ALA A 868 25.39 -8.69 3.55
CA ALA A 868 26.82 -8.98 3.51
C ALA A 868 27.64 -7.93 4.30
N TYR A 869 27.24 -6.66 4.22
CA TYR A 869 27.86 -5.55 4.95
C TYR A 869 26.79 -4.51 5.33
N PRO A 870 26.83 -3.92 6.54
CA PRO A 870 27.72 -4.24 7.65
C PRO A 870 27.30 -5.56 8.33
N THR A 871 28.26 -6.31 8.88
CA THR A 871 28.02 -7.67 9.42
C THR A 871 27.09 -7.73 10.63
N LEU A 872 26.85 -6.60 11.30
CA LEU A 872 25.95 -6.47 12.45
C LEU A 872 24.68 -5.67 12.11
N GLY A 873 24.44 -5.40 10.83
CA GLY A 873 23.29 -4.64 10.37
C GLY A 873 22.01 -5.47 10.25
N GLU A 874 20.91 -4.78 10.04
CA GLU A 874 19.59 -5.33 9.75
C GLU A 874 19.40 -5.41 8.22
N ILE A 875 18.75 -6.45 7.72
CA ILE A 875 18.76 -6.80 6.28
C ILE A 875 18.00 -5.82 5.38
N GLY A 876 17.15 -4.94 5.93
CA GLY A 876 16.21 -4.14 5.14
C GLY A 876 15.18 -5.00 4.40
N VAL A 877 14.36 -4.38 3.57
CA VAL A 877 13.34 -5.00 2.74
C VAL A 877 13.70 -4.81 1.28
N ILE A 878 13.73 -5.92 0.55
CA ILE A 878 13.84 -5.88 -0.91
C ILE A 878 12.47 -6.02 -1.57
N THR A 879 12.25 -5.23 -2.61
CA THR A 879 11.04 -5.29 -3.44
C THR A 879 11.45 -5.47 -4.90
N PRO A 880 10.82 -6.38 -5.68
CA PRO A 880 9.88 -7.39 -5.22
C PRO A 880 10.58 -8.46 -4.38
N SER A 881 9.85 -9.01 -3.39
CA SER A 881 10.34 -10.14 -2.58
C SER A 881 10.12 -11.50 -3.24
N VAL A 882 9.28 -11.54 -4.29
CA VAL A 882 9.00 -12.74 -5.09
C VAL A 882 9.31 -12.45 -6.54
N VAL A 883 10.11 -13.31 -7.16
CA VAL A 883 10.50 -13.22 -8.57
C VAL A 883 9.56 -14.08 -9.40
N PRO A 884 9.06 -13.59 -10.56
CA PRO A 884 8.28 -14.43 -11.45
C PRO A 884 9.11 -15.61 -11.94
N ALA A 885 8.48 -16.78 -12.06
CA ALA A 885 9.09 -17.92 -12.74
C ALA A 885 9.44 -17.56 -14.18
N PHE A 886 10.45 -18.24 -14.75
CA PHE A 886 10.68 -18.16 -16.19
C PHE A 886 9.44 -18.65 -16.92
N SER A 887 9.11 -18.07 -18.07
CA SER A 887 7.97 -18.50 -18.89
C SER A 887 8.21 -18.14 -20.37
N PRO A 888 7.40 -18.62 -21.32
CA PRO A 888 7.48 -18.13 -22.69
C PRO A 888 7.25 -16.61 -22.83
N ALA A 889 6.49 -16.01 -21.91
CA ALA A 889 6.25 -14.56 -21.84
C ALA A 889 7.35 -13.80 -21.07
N SER A 890 8.15 -14.52 -20.28
CA SER A 890 9.29 -14.01 -19.52
C SER A 890 10.49 -14.93 -19.74
N PRO A 891 11.04 -14.94 -20.96
CA PRO A 891 12.07 -15.90 -21.36
C PRO A 891 13.42 -15.59 -20.69
N SER A 892 14.38 -16.50 -20.84
CA SER A 892 15.77 -16.22 -20.49
C SER A 892 16.41 -15.29 -21.53
N PRO A 893 17.18 -14.26 -21.12
CA PRO A 893 17.48 -13.87 -19.74
C PRO A 893 16.31 -13.14 -19.04
N LEU A 894 16.08 -13.43 -17.75
CA LEU A 894 15.02 -12.81 -16.96
C LEU A 894 15.59 -11.61 -16.19
N THR A 895 15.23 -10.39 -16.59
CA THR A 895 15.65 -9.16 -15.90
C THR A 895 14.56 -8.68 -14.95
N VAL A 896 14.93 -8.42 -13.70
CA VAL A 896 14.05 -7.96 -12.63
C VAL A 896 14.58 -6.66 -12.07
N GLN A 897 13.67 -5.72 -11.83
CA GLN A 897 13.98 -4.45 -11.16
C GLN A 897 13.70 -4.56 -9.66
N TYR A 898 14.68 -4.17 -8.86
CA TYR A 898 14.66 -4.24 -7.40
C TYR A 898 14.82 -2.86 -6.76
N TRP A 899 14.24 -2.73 -5.56
CA TRP A 899 14.45 -1.64 -4.62
C TRP A 899 14.88 -2.23 -3.29
N TRP A 900 15.80 -1.56 -2.61
CA TRP A 900 16.22 -1.94 -1.27
C TRP A 900 16.20 -0.71 -0.37
N ASP A 901 15.50 -0.78 0.75
CA ASP A 901 15.21 0.36 1.63
C ASP A 901 16.29 0.64 2.70
N GLU A 902 17.39 -0.09 2.67
CA GLU A 902 18.46 -0.05 3.67
C GLU A 902 19.83 0.15 3.02
N VAL A 903 20.85 0.48 3.81
CA VAL A 903 22.22 0.73 3.32
C VAL A 903 23.16 -0.42 3.61
N GLY A 904 24.17 -0.59 2.76
CA GLY A 904 25.19 -1.63 2.89
C GLY A 904 25.37 -2.44 1.61
N THR A 905 25.79 -3.69 1.74
CA THR A 905 25.96 -4.62 0.61
C THR A 905 25.08 -5.83 0.88
N ILE A 906 24.24 -6.22 -0.07
CA ILE A 906 23.37 -7.40 0.00
C ILE A 906 23.95 -8.54 -0.84
N GLU A 907 23.90 -9.77 -0.34
CA GLU A 907 24.21 -10.97 -1.11
C GLU A 907 22.91 -11.56 -1.65
N PHE A 908 22.76 -11.63 -2.97
CA PHE A 908 21.72 -12.42 -3.61
C PHE A 908 22.13 -13.89 -3.69
N LYS A 909 21.14 -14.77 -3.57
CA LYS A 909 21.27 -16.21 -3.72
C LYS A 909 20.13 -16.76 -4.58
N THR A 910 20.44 -17.38 -5.71
CA THR A 910 19.42 -18.08 -6.53
C THR A 910 19.31 -19.55 -6.13
N SER A 911 18.09 -20.09 -6.15
CA SER A 911 17.80 -21.52 -5.98
C SER A 911 16.57 -21.93 -6.77
N ALA A 912 16.46 -23.22 -7.11
CA ALA A 912 15.27 -23.79 -7.75
C ALA A 912 15.23 -25.32 -7.60
N ILE A 913 14.03 -25.90 -7.64
CA ILE A 913 13.82 -27.34 -7.78
C ILE A 913 13.17 -27.58 -9.13
N TYR A 914 13.80 -28.40 -9.97
CA TYR A 914 13.30 -28.71 -11.31
C TYR A 914 13.34 -30.22 -11.54
N MET A 915 12.22 -30.78 -12.01
CA MET A 915 12.02 -32.22 -12.21
C MET A 915 12.33 -33.10 -10.98
N GLY A 916 12.20 -32.53 -9.78
CA GLY A 916 12.41 -33.23 -8.50
C GLY A 916 13.82 -33.09 -7.91
N GLU A 917 14.72 -32.38 -8.60
CA GLU A 917 16.12 -32.20 -8.21
C GLU A 917 16.45 -30.71 -8.00
N SER A 918 17.30 -30.39 -7.03
CA SER A 918 17.71 -29.02 -6.75
C SER A 918 18.82 -28.55 -7.71
N LEU A 919 18.70 -27.33 -8.22
CA LEU A 919 19.78 -26.65 -8.94
C LEU A 919 20.93 -26.29 -7.99
N VAL A 920 22.12 -26.05 -8.54
CA VAL A 920 23.23 -25.49 -7.77
C VAL A 920 22.94 -24.02 -7.50
N ASP A 921 23.14 -23.60 -6.26
CA ASP A 921 22.94 -22.20 -5.85
C ASP A 921 23.97 -21.28 -6.51
N ASP A 922 23.56 -20.07 -6.89
CA ASP A 922 24.47 -18.99 -7.27
C ASP A 922 24.43 -17.86 -6.25
N ARG A 923 25.55 -17.15 -6.03
CA ARG A 923 25.64 -16.05 -5.06
C ARG A 923 26.38 -14.85 -5.62
N GLN A 924 25.86 -13.64 -5.37
CA GLN A 924 26.51 -12.40 -5.77
C GLN A 924 26.27 -11.28 -4.76
N ASN A 925 27.33 -10.57 -4.38
CA ASN A 925 27.23 -9.34 -3.59
C ASN A 925 26.81 -8.16 -4.49
N ILE A 926 25.90 -7.34 -4.00
CA ILE A 926 25.33 -6.16 -4.65
C ILE A 926 25.45 -4.97 -3.70
N GLY A 927 26.17 -3.93 -4.11
CA GLY A 927 26.45 -2.77 -3.28
C GLY A 927 27.93 -2.36 -3.34
N ARG A 928 28.35 -1.33 -2.59
CA ARG A 928 27.69 -0.78 -1.39
C ARG A 928 26.62 0.29 -1.70
N PHE A 929 25.41 0.12 -1.21
CA PHE A 929 24.38 1.16 -1.17
C PHE A 929 24.65 2.15 -0.03
N TYR A 930 24.55 3.44 -0.32
CA TYR A 930 24.74 4.55 0.63
C TYR A 930 23.42 5.32 0.85
N PRO A 931 23.28 6.14 1.91
CA PRO A 931 22.06 6.93 2.12
C PRO A 931 21.76 7.85 0.94
N SER A 932 20.49 7.96 0.55
CA SER A 932 20.08 8.89 -0.50
C SER A 932 20.21 10.34 -0.06
N HIS A 933 19.86 10.64 1.19
CA HIS A 933 19.96 11.98 1.75
C HIS A 933 20.02 11.95 3.28
N PHE A 934 20.33 13.12 3.85
CA PHE A 934 20.38 13.40 5.26
C PHE A 934 19.38 14.47 5.63
N ALA A 935 18.91 14.50 6.87
CA ALA A 935 18.12 15.63 7.37
C ALA A 935 18.39 15.89 8.84
N ILE A 936 18.52 17.16 9.21
CA ILE A 936 18.56 17.62 10.59
C ILE A 936 17.18 17.33 11.20
N SER A 937 17.12 16.30 12.05
CA SER A 937 15.90 15.88 12.75
C SER A 937 15.72 16.58 14.09
N GLU A 938 16.82 17.09 14.66
CA GLU A 938 16.82 17.80 15.95
C GLU A 938 17.83 18.95 15.92
N SER A 939 17.40 20.09 16.45
CA SER A 939 18.26 21.24 16.74
C SER A 939 17.67 21.95 17.96
N THR A 940 18.15 21.60 19.15
CA THR A 940 17.65 22.20 20.40
C THR A 940 18.75 23.01 21.07
N TRP A 941 18.34 24.16 21.61
CA TRP A 941 19.23 25.12 22.25
C TRP A 941 18.68 25.40 23.65
N THR A 942 19.36 24.89 24.67
CA THR A 942 18.97 25.11 26.06
C THR A 942 19.60 26.40 26.54
N ALA A 943 18.78 27.44 26.70
CA ALA A 943 19.22 28.68 27.31
C ALA A 943 19.67 28.46 28.76
N PRO A 944 20.62 29.25 29.26
CA PRO A 944 21.05 29.16 30.64
C PRO A 944 19.88 29.28 31.64
N ALA A 945 19.83 28.40 32.64
CA ALA A 945 18.83 28.44 33.71
C ALA A 945 18.68 29.84 34.34
N ASN A 946 17.45 30.23 34.64
CA ASN A 946 17.05 31.55 35.16
C ASN A 946 17.22 32.74 34.18
N GLN A 947 17.22 32.50 32.86
CA GLN A 947 17.17 33.55 31.83
C GLN A 947 15.95 33.47 30.89
N ASN A 948 14.88 32.81 31.35
CA ASN A 948 13.59 32.68 30.67
C ASN A 948 13.65 32.32 29.16
N GLY A 949 14.56 31.43 28.77
CA GLY A 949 14.70 30.97 27.38
C GLY A 949 15.57 31.83 26.48
N ILE A 950 16.24 32.86 27.02
CA ILE A 950 17.14 33.75 26.27
C ILE A 950 18.60 33.45 26.62
N THR A 951 19.49 33.56 25.63
CA THR A 951 20.95 33.54 25.82
C THR A 951 21.57 34.83 25.31
N TYR A 952 22.54 35.40 26.03
CA TYR A 952 23.26 36.57 25.53
C TYR A 952 24.30 36.18 24.47
N LEU A 953 24.57 37.04 23.50
CA LEU A 953 25.66 36.81 22.54
C LEU A 953 27.01 36.68 23.27
N SER A 954 27.79 35.67 22.86
CA SER A 954 29.02 35.17 23.51
C SER A 954 28.82 34.54 24.90
N GLN A 955 27.58 34.26 25.30
CA GLN A 955 27.29 33.41 26.45
C GLN A 955 27.12 31.96 25.97
N PRO A 956 27.82 30.98 26.57
CA PRO A 956 27.58 29.57 26.26
C PRO A 956 26.14 29.17 26.59
N PHE A 957 25.56 28.31 25.74
CA PHE A 957 24.31 27.62 26.07
C PHE A 957 24.52 26.65 27.22
N GLU A 958 23.45 26.23 27.89
CA GLU A 958 23.55 25.14 28.86
C GLU A 958 23.73 23.78 28.17
N SER A 959 23.18 23.65 26.95
CA SER A 959 23.44 22.57 26.00
C SER A 959 22.91 22.92 24.61
N ALA A 960 23.60 22.52 23.56
CA ALA A 960 23.10 22.46 22.19
C ALA A 960 23.04 20.98 21.76
N ALA A 961 21.85 20.46 21.44
CA ALA A 961 21.70 19.08 20.97
C ALA A 961 21.22 19.06 19.52
N ILE A 962 22.03 18.46 18.65
CA ILE A 962 21.81 18.40 17.20
C ILE A 962 21.80 16.94 16.77
N LYS A 963 20.82 16.57 15.94
CA LYS A 963 20.76 15.24 15.31
C LYS A 963 20.52 15.32 13.82
N VAL A 964 21.27 14.52 13.06
CA VAL A 964 21.08 14.32 11.61
C VAL A 964 20.75 12.86 11.34
N ALA A 965 19.61 12.63 10.72
CA ALA A 965 19.16 11.31 10.29
C ALA A 965 19.63 11.00 8.86
N ALA A 966 19.90 9.73 8.56
CA ALA A 966 20.22 9.24 7.21
C ALA A 966 19.02 8.49 6.61
N PHE A 967 18.69 8.72 5.34
CA PHE A 967 17.48 8.16 4.71
C PHE A 967 17.79 7.45 3.40
N ALA A 968 17.01 6.40 3.11
CA ALA A 968 16.90 5.83 1.77
C ALA A 968 15.90 6.65 0.94
N TYR A 969 16.01 6.56 -0.38
CA TYR A 969 15.14 7.28 -1.31
C TYR A 969 13.68 6.83 -1.15
N GLY A 970 12.76 7.80 -1.10
CA GLY A 970 11.32 7.53 -0.96
C GLY A 970 10.89 7.02 0.43
N GLN A 971 11.78 6.95 1.41
CA GLN A 971 11.46 6.52 2.78
C GLN A 971 11.34 7.71 3.74
N THR A 972 10.44 7.60 4.72
CA THR A 972 10.28 8.59 5.80
C THR A 972 11.01 8.21 7.08
N ASP A 973 11.39 6.94 7.22
CA ASP A 973 12.11 6.43 8.39
C ASP A 973 13.61 6.37 8.09
N PRO A 974 14.49 6.71 9.06
CA PRO A 974 15.92 6.66 8.83
C PRO A 974 16.45 5.23 8.70
N VAL A 975 17.51 5.08 7.92
CA VAL A 975 18.18 3.80 7.68
C VAL A 975 18.87 3.31 8.95
N LYS A 976 18.90 2.00 9.14
CA LYS A 976 19.32 1.39 10.42
C LYS A 976 20.79 1.05 10.47
N ASN A 977 21.45 0.90 9.33
CA ASN A 977 22.81 0.34 9.26
C ASN A 977 23.94 1.37 9.13
N TYR A 978 23.65 2.61 8.74
CA TYR A 978 24.68 3.57 8.37
C TYR A 978 25.69 3.88 9.48
N HIS A 979 25.25 3.91 10.74
CA HIS A 979 26.16 4.13 11.88
C HIS A 979 27.21 3.02 12.07
N LEU A 980 27.03 1.85 11.46
CA LEU A 980 27.97 0.73 11.50
C LEU A 980 29.00 0.79 10.38
N PHE A 981 28.89 1.75 9.46
CA PHE A 981 29.88 1.92 8.40
C PHE A 981 31.24 2.33 8.97
N ASN A 982 32.32 2.02 8.26
CA ASN A 982 33.62 2.61 8.56
C ASN A 982 33.53 4.15 8.50
N SER A 983 34.23 4.85 9.38
CA SER A 983 34.17 6.32 9.49
C SER A 983 34.49 7.03 8.18
N ASP A 984 35.37 6.45 7.35
CA ASP A 984 35.75 7.01 6.05
C ASP A 984 34.61 6.95 5.01
N LEU A 985 33.59 6.14 5.26
CA LEU A 985 32.38 5.99 4.44
C LEU A 985 31.18 6.76 5.01
N GLN A 986 31.36 7.43 6.16
CA GLN A 986 30.32 8.20 6.81
C GLN A 986 30.41 9.67 6.42
N ALA A 987 29.25 10.33 6.32
CA ALA A 987 29.17 11.75 6.06
C ALA A 987 29.62 12.52 7.31
N THR A 988 30.44 13.55 7.11
CA THR A 988 30.89 14.47 8.16
C THR A 988 30.32 15.87 7.91
N PHE A 989 30.17 16.65 8.98
CA PHE A 989 29.52 17.96 8.92
C PHE A 989 30.50 19.08 9.32
N SER A 990 30.17 20.31 8.97
CA SER A 990 30.76 21.53 9.52
C SER A 990 29.66 22.57 9.74
N GLU A 991 29.93 23.65 10.45
CA GLU A 991 28.96 24.70 10.71
C GLU A 991 28.60 25.45 9.43
N LYS A 992 27.31 25.77 9.27
CA LYS A 992 26.83 26.77 8.32
C LYS A 992 26.61 28.07 9.06
N GLN A 993 27.42 29.07 8.74
CA GLN A 993 27.28 30.43 9.23
C GLN A 993 26.15 31.16 8.49
N ASP A 994 25.46 32.07 9.17
CA ASP A 994 24.44 32.91 8.53
C ASP A 994 25.07 34.18 7.96
N SER A 995 25.27 34.21 6.64
CA SER A 995 25.86 35.36 5.92
C SER A 995 25.08 36.69 6.06
N ARG A 996 23.84 36.67 6.53
CA ARG A 996 23.00 37.87 6.73
C ARG A 996 23.33 38.58 8.03
N VAL A 997 23.95 37.89 8.98
CA VAL A 997 24.41 38.45 10.26
C VAL A 997 25.93 38.32 10.36
N GLY A 998 26.57 39.24 11.08
CA GLY A 998 28.02 39.17 11.30
C GLY A 998 28.44 38.27 12.46
N ASN A 999 27.47 37.61 13.12
CA ASN A 999 27.69 36.74 14.27
C ASN A 999 28.12 35.36 13.79
N GLU A 1000 29.05 34.75 14.51
CA GLU A 1000 29.57 33.42 14.23
C GLU A 1000 28.99 32.43 15.25
N LEU A 1001 28.45 31.32 14.77
CA LEU A 1001 28.08 30.16 15.58
C LEU A 1001 29.34 29.31 15.80
N ASP A 1002 29.60 28.96 17.05
CA ASP A 1002 30.66 28.05 17.47
C ASP A 1002 30.03 26.77 18.03
N LEU A 1003 30.40 25.62 17.44
CA LEU A 1003 29.96 24.27 17.81
C LEU A 1003 31.17 23.34 17.88
N ASP A 1004 31.24 22.44 18.86
CA ASP A 1004 32.26 21.37 18.92
C ASP A 1004 31.88 20.21 17.98
N ILE A 1005 31.85 20.48 16.67
CA ILE A 1005 31.52 19.48 15.63
C ILE A 1005 32.35 18.17 15.76
N PRO A 1006 33.66 18.19 16.10
CA PRO A 1006 34.45 16.99 16.34
C PRO A 1006 33.92 16.06 17.45
N ALA A 1007 33.11 16.55 18.39
CA ALA A 1007 32.47 15.71 19.40
C ALA A 1007 31.28 14.90 18.85
N GLY A 1008 30.74 15.27 17.70
CA GLY A 1008 29.61 14.60 17.07
C GLY A 1008 29.97 13.30 16.37
N SER A 1009 29.12 12.28 16.47
CA SER A 1009 29.37 10.96 15.85
C SER A 1009 28.10 10.22 15.43
N TRP A 1010 28.24 9.34 14.43
CA TRP A 1010 27.18 8.42 14.01
C TRP A 1010 26.98 7.31 15.04
N GLN A 1011 25.74 7.13 15.47
CA GLN A 1011 25.37 6.15 16.48
C GLN A 1011 23.95 5.62 16.27
N LYS A 1012 23.63 4.50 16.93
CA LYS A 1012 22.26 3.97 16.96
C LYS A 1012 21.41 4.76 17.94
N HIS A 1013 20.41 5.47 17.44
CA HIS A 1013 19.42 6.17 18.27
C HIS A 1013 18.02 5.71 17.87
N THR A 1014 17.19 5.35 18.85
CA THR A 1014 15.80 4.88 18.65
C THR A 1014 15.65 3.78 17.57
N GLY A 1015 16.67 2.94 17.38
CA GLY A 1015 16.64 1.84 16.41
C GLY A 1015 17.22 2.17 15.03
N ALA A 1016 17.55 3.43 14.73
CA ALA A 1016 18.08 3.86 13.43
C ALA A 1016 19.41 4.63 13.55
N SER A 1017 19.99 5.00 12.42
CA SER A 1017 21.30 5.68 12.35
C SER A 1017 21.16 7.19 12.39
N TYR A 1018 21.76 7.81 13.39
CA TYR A 1018 21.79 9.26 13.54
C TYR A 1018 23.22 9.72 13.82
N TRP A 1019 23.61 10.84 13.23
CA TRP A 1019 24.73 11.63 13.74
C TRP A 1019 24.19 12.49 14.88
N VAL A 1020 24.84 12.45 16.04
CA VAL A 1020 24.39 13.14 17.26
C VAL A 1020 25.54 13.97 17.80
N LEU A 1021 25.25 15.23 18.12
CA LEU A 1021 26.14 16.16 18.81
C LEU A 1021 25.40 16.74 20.01
N ASP A 1022 26.00 16.59 21.19
CA ASP A 1022 25.60 17.26 22.43
C ASP A 1022 26.76 18.14 22.89
N ASP A 1023 26.59 19.47 22.81
CA ASP A 1023 27.65 20.46 23.06
C ASP A 1023 27.25 21.45 24.16
N ASP A 1024 27.97 21.44 25.28
CA ASP A 1024 27.78 22.35 26.42
C ASP A 1024 28.66 23.60 26.39
N THR A 1025 29.44 23.76 25.32
CA THR A 1025 30.31 24.93 25.05
C THR A 1025 29.81 25.79 23.90
N ALA A 1026 28.81 25.31 23.16
CA ALA A 1026 28.19 26.00 22.04
C ALA A 1026 27.84 27.46 22.37
N SER A 1027 28.11 28.37 21.44
CA SER A 1027 27.77 29.78 21.62
C SER A 1027 27.61 30.52 20.29
N VAL A 1028 26.90 31.66 20.31
CA VAL A 1028 26.85 32.57 19.16
C VAL A 1028 27.57 33.86 19.51
N ASN A 1029 28.67 34.11 18.83
CA ASN A 1029 29.62 35.16 19.16
C ASN A 1029 29.11 36.56 18.82
N ARG A 1030 29.46 37.54 19.66
CA ARG A 1030 29.28 38.96 19.36
C ARG A 1030 30.09 39.35 18.13
N ILE A 1031 29.53 40.26 17.33
CA ILE A 1031 30.32 40.99 16.33
C ILE A 1031 31.30 41.87 17.09
N SER A 1032 32.60 41.63 16.91
CA SER A 1032 33.63 42.39 17.60
C SER A 1032 34.84 42.69 16.73
N THR A 1033 35.57 43.75 17.10
CA THR A 1033 36.89 44.03 16.55
C THR A 1033 37.94 43.84 17.64
N VAL A 1034 39.03 43.17 17.30
CA VAL A 1034 40.12 42.87 18.22
C VAL A 1034 41.33 43.73 17.88
N SER A 1035 41.87 44.46 18.85
CA SER A 1035 43.06 45.30 18.72
C SER A 1035 43.99 45.03 19.91
N GLY A 1036 45.01 44.18 19.70
CA GLY A 1036 45.83 43.67 20.80
C GLY A 1036 44.98 42.81 21.75
N SER A 1037 45.00 43.14 23.04
CA SER A 1037 44.18 42.47 24.07
C SER A 1037 42.80 43.11 24.25
N THR A 1038 42.46 44.13 23.48
CA THR A 1038 41.19 44.86 23.61
C THR A 1038 40.18 44.34 22.60
N ILE A 1039 38.98 44.02 23.08
CA ILE A 1039 37.82 43.62 22.27
C ILE A 1039 36.84 44.79 22.28
N THR A 1040 36.29 45.15 21.11
CA THR A 1040 35.19 46.11 21.00
C THR A 1040 34.01 45.45 20.32
N SER A 1041 32.94 45.21 21.05
CA SER A 1041 31.72 44.63 20.49
C SER A 1041 30.79 45.69 19.89
N LYS A 1042 30.00 45.27 18.90
CA LYS A 1042 28.99 46.09 18.23
C LYS A 1042 27.61 45.56 18.57
N GLU A 1043 26.71 46.44 18.97
CA GLU A 1043 25.33 46.11 19.28
C GLU A 1043 24.55 45.62 18.05
N ASN A 1044 23.84 44.51 18.21
CA ASN A 1044 22.94 43.96 17.20
C ASN A 1044 21.94 42.95 17.80
N GLY A 1045 20.99 42.48 16.97
CA GLY A 1045 19.84 41.70 17.43
C GLY A 1045 18.71 42.60 17.95
N PRO A 1046 17.68 42.05 18.60
CA PRO A 1046 17.52 40.65 19.02
C PRO A 1046 17.34 39.65 17.87
N PHE A 1047 17.57 38.36 18.15
CA PHE A 1047 17.45 37.28 17.15
C PHE A 1047 16.53 36.15 17.58
N ASN A 1048 15.69 35.66 16.66
CA ASN A 1048 14.81 34.50 16.84
C ASN A 1048 13.92 34.56 18.09
N ILE A 1049 13.49 35.76 18.45
CA ILE A 1049 12.51 36.01 19.52
C ILE A 1049 11.18 36.44 18.88
N ASP A 1050 10.07 36.06 19.51
CA ASP A 1050 8.72 36.46 19.09
C ASP A 1050 8.63 37.99 18.95
N ILE A 1051 8.17 38.45 17.78
CA ILE A 1051 8.00 39.86 17.44
C ILE A 1051 6.98 40.58 18.35
N ALA A 1052 6.10 39.83 19.05
CA ALA A 1052 5.23 40.38 20.08
C ALA A 1052 6.01 40.82 21.33
N THR A 1053 7.12 40.13 21.63
CA THR A 1053 8.01 40.44 22.77
C THR A 1053 9.07 41.45 22.35
N ASP A 1054 9.71 41.22 21.19
CA ASP A 1054 10.76 42.08 20.64
C ASP A 1054 10.46 42.45 19.18
N PRO A 1055 9.79 43.58 18.90
CA PRO A 1055 9.30 43.93 17.56
C PRO A 1055 10.36 44.12 16.48
N LEU A 1056 11.63 44.32 16.86
CA LEU A 1056 12.77 44.46 15.94
C LEU A 1056 13.62 43.18 15.86
N SER A 1057 13.11 42.06 16.40
CA SER A 1057 13.74 40.74 16.29
C SER A 1057 13.86 40.31 14.84
N THR A 1058 15.04 39.81 14.47
CA THR A 1058 15.33 39.27 13.12
C THR A 1058 15.62 37.77 13.19
N SER A 1059 15.34 37.03 12.11
CA SER A 1059 15.64 35.60 12.06
C SER A 1059 17.08 35.33 11.62
N THR A 1060 17.70 34.30 12.19
CA THR A 1060 18.98 33.75 11.73
C THR A 1060 18.78 32.49 10.89
N ASP A 1061 19.85 32.02 10.25
CA ASP A 1061 19.88 30.87 9.32
C ASP A 1061 21.17 30.06 9.51
N PHE A 1062 21.53 29.81 10.76
CA PHE A 1062 22.62 28.89 11.10
C PHE A 1062 22.22 27.45 10.79
N GLY A 1063 23.19 26.59 10.51
CA GLY A 1063 22.91 25.20 10.14
C GLY A 1063 24.15 24.33 10.08
N LEU A 1064 24.09 23.30 9.25
CA LEU A 1064 25.22 22.43 8.93
C LEU A 1064 25.50 22.41 7.43
N ASN A 1065 26.78 22.24 7.11
CA ASN A 1065 27.30 21.87 5.79
C ASN A 1065 27.76 20.43 5.81
N ILE A 1066 27.64 19.73 4.68
CA ILE A 1066 28.29 18.43 4.45
C ILE A 1066 29.71 18.69 3.97
N VAL A 1067 30.68 18.06 4.63
CA VAL A 1067 32.08 18.04 4.20
C VAL A 1067 32.27 16.86 3.24
N GLU A 1068 33.13 17.00 2.23
CA GLU A 1068 33.39 15.99 1.19
C GLU A 1068 33.37 14.55 1.75
N ALA A 1069 32.36 13.79 1.34
CA ALA A 1069 32.18 12.39 1.73
C ALA A 1069 32.64 11.48 0.58
N HIS A 1070 33.06 10.26 0.92
CA HIS A 1070 33.50 9.27 -0.08
C HIS A 1070 32.35 8.85 -1.01
N ASP A 1071 31.18 8.59 -0.41
CA ASP A 1071 29.93 8.36 -1.12
C ASP A 1071 29.17 9.69 -1.29
N PRO A 1072 28.42 9.88 -2.40
CA PRO A 1072 27.59 11.06 -2.59
C PRO A 1072 26.67 11.33 -1.40
N ALA A 1073 26.69 12.55 -0.89
CA ALA A 1073 25.93 12.97 0.28
C ALA A 1073 25.18 14.29 0.00
N SER A 1074 23.93 14.37 0.43
CA SER A 1074 23.05 15.53 0.21
C SER A 1074 22.04 15.66 1.34
N PHE A 1075 21.58 16.88 1.63
CA PHE A 1075 20.39 17.13 2.47
C PHE A 1075 19.06 17.02 1.71
N ASP A 1076 19.10 16.70 0.41
CA ASP A 1076 17.93 16.52 -0.45
C ASP A 1076 18.08 15.24 -1.29
N ALA A 1077 16.97 14.52 -1.50
CA ALA A 1077 16.96 13.20 -2.12
C ALA A 1077 17.17 13.23 -3.65
N ASP A 1078 16.85 14.36 -4.29
CA ASP A 1078 16.84 14.50 -5.75
C ASP A 1078 17.88 15.52 -6.24
N ASN A 1079 18.26 16.48 -5.41
CA ASN A 1079 19.20 17.54 -5.74
C ASN A 1079 20.44 17.45 -4.86
N ALA A 1080 21.60 17.80 -5.42
CA ALA A 1080 22.83 17.94 -4.64
C ALA A 1080 22.76 19.21 -3.77
N VAL A 1081 22.37 19.05 -2.50
CA VAL A 1081 22.25 20.12 -1.52
C VAL A 1081 23.24 19.87 -0.40
N ALA A 1082 24.29 20.68 -0.34
CA ALA A 1082 25.38 20.51 0.63
C ALA A 1082 25.12 21.18 1.99
N GLU A 1083 24.06 21.98 2.12
CA GLU A 1083 23.81 22.79 3.32
C GLU A 1083 22.35 22.74 3.76
N GLN A 1084 22.10 22.73 5.07
CA GLN A 1084 20.75 22.76 5.64
C GLN A 1084 20.72 23.60 6.92
N ALA A 1085 19.71 24.47 7.02
CA ALA A 1085 19.47 25.29 8.20
C ALA A 1085 18.90 24.46 9.37
N PHE A 1086 19.23 24.85 10.61
CA PHE A 1086 18.57 24.28 11.78
C PHE A 1086 17.09 24.65 11.81
N SER A 1087 16.24 23.65 12.08
CA SER A 1087 14.78 23.83 12.18
C SER A 1087 14.38 24.79 13.30
N TYR A 1088 15.16 24.82 14.39
CA TYR A 1088 15.03 25.81 15.45
C TYR A 1088 16.34 26.57 15.62
N GLN A 1089 16.25 27.89 15.53
CA GLN A 1089 17.36 28.82 15.72
C GLN A 1089 17.37 29.32 17.17
N PRO A 1090 18.54 29.54 17.80
CA PRO A 1090 18.61 29.97 19.19
C PRO A 1090 18.10 31.41 19.38
N SER A 1091 17.36 31.67 20.46
CA SER A 1091 16.91 33.01 20.84
C SER A 1091 18.04 33.79 21.52
N LEU A 1092 18.46 34.90 20.91
CA LEU A 1092 19.67 35.62 21.30
C LEU A 1092 19.44 37.11 21.52
N ARG A 1093 20.15 37.68 22.50
CA ARG A 1093 20.18 39.13 22.77
C ARG A 1093 21.61 39.64 22.97
N PHE A 1094 21.87 40.87 22.55
CA PHE A 1094 23.10 41.56 22.97
C PHE A 1094 22.87 42.18 24.37
N GLY A 1095 23.58 41.69 25.40
CA GLY A 1095 23.43 42.12 26.79
C GLY A 1095 24.48 43.15 27.24
N ARG A 1096 24.18 43.89 28.30
CA ARG A 1096 25.17 44.67 29.07
C ARG A 1096 24.74 44.80 30.51
N MET A 1097 25.69 44.91 31.43
CA MET A 1097 25.44 45.34 32.81
C MET A 1097 25.71 46.84 32.94
N THR A 1098 24.95 47.56 33.75
CA THR A 1098 25.14 48.99 33.99
C THR A 1098 24.92 49.36 35.46
N LEU A 1099 25.60 50.39 35.93
CA LEU A 1099 25.45 50.95 37.27
C LEU A 1099 25.03 52.42 37.20
N GLY A 1100 24.04 52.78 38.02
CA GLY A 1100 23.67 54.18 38.21
C GLY A 1100 24.71 54.93 39.04
N SER A 1101 25.05 56.15 38.63
CA SER A 1101 25.85 57.06 39.46
C SER A 1101 25.01 57.66 40.58
N SER A 1102 25.62 57.88 41.74
CA SER A 1102 24.90 58.29 42.96
C SER A 1102 25.63 59.41 43.68
N GLY A 1103 24.86 60.32 44.28
CA GLY A 1103 25.40 61.48 44.99
C GLY A 1103 24.57 61.84 46.21
N GLY A 1104 25.23 62.24 47.29
CA GLY A 1104 24.54 62.57 48.53
C GLY A 1104 25.39 63.35 49.53
N GLN A 1105 24.82 63.58 50.70
CA GLN A 1105 25.51 64.23 51.82
C GLN A 1105 26.64 63.33 52.33
N SER A 1106 27.72 63.93 52.86
CA SER A 1106 28.76 63.17 53.55
C SER A 1106 28.17 62.35 54.72
N GLY A 1107 28.78 61.21 55.03
CA GLY A 1107 28.36 60.29 56.10
C GLY A 1107 27.16 59.39 55.76
N LYS A 1108 26.65 59.43 54.52
CA LYS A 1108 25.56 58.56 54.07
C LYS A 1108 26.04 57.51 53.08
N GLU A 1109 25.53 56.28 53.25
CA GLU A 1109 25.63 55.24 52.23
C GLU A 1109 24.79 55.66 51.01
N LEU A 1110 25.39 55.61 49.82
CA LEU A 1110 24.74 55.96 48.56
C LEU A 1110 24.26 54.68 47.88
N SER A 1111 22.95 54.53 47.65
CA SER A 1111 22.41 53.41 46.87
C SER A 1111 22.86 53.52 45.42
N VAL A 1112 23.39 52.44 44.86
CA VAL A 1112 23.90 52.32 43.49
C VAL A 1112 22.98 51.31 42.78
N PRO A 1113 22.03 51.75 41.95
CA PRO A 1113 21.16 50.81 41.25
C PRO A 1113 21.97 50.08 40.16
N LEU A 1114 21.87 48.75 40.12
CA LEU A 1114 22.43 47.92 39.06
C LEU A 1114 21.30 47.41 38.16
N ARG A 1115 21.53 47.45 36.84
CA ARG A 1115 20.62 46.86 35.86
C ARG A 1115 21.39 46.03 34.84
N VAL A 1116 20.81 44.91 34.42
CA VAL A 1116 21.18 44.17 33.22
C VAL A 1116 20.21 44.59 32.11
N GLU A 1117 20.77 45.12 31.04
CA GLU A 1117 20.04 45.65 29.90
C GLU A 1117 20.37 44.85 28.64
N TYR A 1118 19.48 44.86 27.65
CA TYR A 1118 19.73 44.28 26.34
C TYR A 1118 19.41 45.26 25.22
N TRP A 1119 20.06 45.11 24.07
CA TRP A 1119 19.77 45.89 22.87
C TRP A 1119 18.50 45.35 22.19
N ASN A 1120 17.45 46.17 22.13
CA ASN A 1120 16.18 45.78 21.53
C ASN A 1120 16.09 46.05 20.01
N GLY A 1121 17.21 46.36 19.36
CA GLY A 1121 17.29 46.79 17.96
C GLY A 1121 17.43 48.31 17.79
N SER A 1122 17.10 49.11 18.80
CA SER A 1122 17.15 50.58 18.74
C SER A 1122 17.75 51.26 19.97
N GLN A 1123 17.57 50.67 21.14
CA GLN A 1123 18.09 51.18 22.42
C GLN A 1123 18.27 50.02 23.40
N PHE A 1124 19.01 50.29 24.47
CA PHE A 1124 19.11 49.38 25.60
C PHE A 1124 17.88 49.47 26.50
N THR A 1125 17.31 48.32 26.85
CA THR A 1125 16.15 48.18 27.74
C THR A 1125 16.44 47.15 28.82
N LEU A 1126 15.72 47.22 29.95
CA LEU A 1126 15.89 46.28 31.07
C LEU A 1126 15.58 44.84 30.65
N SER A 1127 16.43 43.89 31.05
CA SER A 1127 16.25 42.46 30.80
C SER A 1127 15.49 41.80 31.95
N THR A 1128 14.16 41.93 31.97
CA THR A 1128 13.31 41.34 33.02
C THR A 1128 13.33 39.81 33.04
N ASP A 1129 13.83 39.19 31.98
CA ASP A 1129 13.96 37.73 31.84
C ASP A 1129 15.18 37.17 32.61
N ASP A 1130 16.10 38.02 33.07
CA ASP A 1130 17.37 37.61 33.65
C ASP A 1130 17.34 37.64 35.19
N SER A 1131 17.37 36.47 35.79
CA SER A 1131 17.63 36.28 37.23
C SER A 1131 18.86 35.39 37.46
N ARG A 1132 19.76 35.28 36.47
CA ARG A 1132 20.99 34.49 36.54
C ARG A 1132 22.21 35.36 36.78
N SER A 1133 22.32 36.48 36.07
CA SER A 1133 23.55 37.27 36.05
C SER A 1133 24.02 37.68 37.44
N GLU A 1134 25.31 37.50 37.72
CA GLU A 1134 25.86 37.66 39.07
C GLU A 1134 26.65 38.96 39.24
N LEU A 1135 26.73 39.44 40.48
CA LEU A 1135 27.62 40.52 40.88
C LEU A 1135 28.33 40.18 42.20
N ASN A 1136 29.50 40.78 42.42
CA ASN A 1136 30.22 40.71 43.68
C ASN A 1136 30.91 42.05 43.99
N SER A 1137 30.60 42.59 45.17
CA SER A 1137 31.08 43.89 45.66
C SER A 1137 32.32 43.79 46.57
N SER A 1138 32.83 42.58 46.83
CA SER A 1138 34.08 42.40 47.58
C SER A 1138 35.27 43.03 46.84
N ALA A 1139 36.25 43.55 47.58
CA ALA A 1139 37.41 44.24 47.00
C ALA A 1139 38.16 43.46 45.92
N SER A 1140 38.18 42.12 45.98
CA SER A 1140 38.79 41.27 44.95
C SER A 1140 38.05 41.28 43.60
N TYR A 1141 36.81 41.74 43.54
CA TYR A 1141 35.94 41.79 42.34
C TYR A 1141 35.63 43.23 41.90
N VAL A 1142 36.32 44.23 42.46
CA VAL A 1142 36.03 45.66 42.18
C VAL A 1142 37.30 46.37 41.72
N CYS A 1143 37.17 47.26 40.74
CA CYS A 1143 38.16 48.30 40.48
C CYS A 1143 37.73 49.62 41.11
N LYS A 1144 38.70 50.36 41.65
CA LYS A 1144 38.49 51.67 42.28
C LYS A 1144 39.41 52.73 41.66
N GLN A 1145 38.85 53.91 41.41
CA GLN A 1145 39.58 55.12 41.11
C GLN A 1145 39.09 56.26 42.00
N THR A 1146 39.98 56.85 42.79
CA THR A 1146 39.71 58.11 43.47
C THR A 1146 39.87 59.24 42.47
N MET A 1147 38.76 59.83 42.01
CA MET A 1147 38.82 60.94 41.05
C MET A 1147 39.20 62.25 41.75
N TRP A 1148 38.65 62.46 42.95
CA TRP A 1148 38.92 63.63 43.79
C TRP A 1148 38.58 63.32 45.26
N SER A 1149 39.33 63.86 46.23
CA SER A 1149 39.02 63.78 47.66
C SER A 1149 39.64 64.97 48.42
N GLU A 1150 38.96 65.47 49.45
CA GLU A 1150 39.51 66.45 50.39
C GLU A 1150 40.52 65.84 51.38
N GLY A 1151 40.53 64.50 51.52
CA GLY A 1151 41.46 63.74 52.34
C GLY A 1151 42.76 63.34 51.62
N LEU A 1152 43.75 62.84 52.38
CA LEU A 1152 45.04 62.38 51.83
C LEU A 1152 44.97 60.99 51.17
N ALA A 1153 44.02 60.14 51.61
CA ALA A 1153 43.71 58.82 51.07
C ALA A 1153 42.21 58.55 51.27
N SER A 1154 41.65 57.65 50.47
CA SER A 1154 40.24 57.28 50.51
C SER A 1154 40.13 55.76 50.50
N ASP A 1155 39.48 55.15 51.49
CA ASP A 1155 39.23 53.71 51.58
C ASP A 1155 37.78 53.30 51.21
N SER A 1156 36.99 54.24 50.68
CA SER A 1156 35.62 54.03 50.18
C SER A 1156 35.48 52.76 49.37
N GLN A 1157 34.35 52.06 49.56
CA GLN A 1157 34.13 50.73 49.02
C GLN A 1157 32.68 50.53 48.57
N LEU A 1158 32.47 49.60 47.65
CA LEU A 1158 31.14 49.06 47.36
C LEU A 1158 30.76 47.99 48.39
N SER A 1159 29.47 47.86 48.66
CA SER A 1159 28.93 46.82 49.53
C SER A 1159 27.51 46.44 49.12
N GLY A 1160 26.96 45.37 49.69
CA GLY A 1160 25.59 44.90 49.42
C GLY A 1160 25.52 43.55 48.71
N ALA A 1161 26.63 43.08 48.13
CA ALA A 1161 26.77 41.76 47.52
C ALA A 1161 28.16 41.18 47.84
N ALA A 1162 28.42 40.79 49.10
CA ALA A 1162 29.76 40.36 49.53
C ALA A 1162 30.16 38.97 49.01
N SER A 1163 29.17 38.15 48.64
CA SER A 1163 29.33 36.93 47.85
C SER A 1163 28.72 37.13 46.46
N SER A 1164 29.06 36.27 45.50
CA SER A 1164 28.35 36.24 44.22
C SER A 1164 26.86 36.14 44.47
N THR A 1165 26.14 37.14 43.96
CA THR A 1165 24.70 37.31 44.18
C THR A 1165 24.08 37.57 42.81
N SER A 1166 23.03 36.84 42.46
CA SER A 1166 22.32 37.05 41.20
C SER A 1166 21.40 38.27 41.27
N VAL A 1167 21.18 38.90 40.12
CA VAL A 1167 20.12 39.89 39.92
C VAL A 1167 18.74 39.23 40.03
N THR A 1168 17.68 40.05 40.19
CA THR A 1168 16.29 39.60 40.12
C THR A 1168 15.58 40.44 39.06
N ASP A 1169 15.02 39.79 38.04
CA ASP A 1169 14.38 40.43 36.88
C ASP A 1169 15.25 41.55 36.26
N GLY A 1170 16.55 41.29 36.16
CA GLY A 1170 17.55 42.20 35.61
C GLY A 1170 17.98 43.32 36.54
N GLU A 1171 17.50 43.40 37.80
CA GLU A 1171 17.81 44.48 38.73
C GLU A 1171 18.49 44.01 40.01
N PHE A 1172 19.29 44.91 40.61
CA PHE A 1172 19.79 44.77 41.97
C PHE A 1172 19.91 46.14 42.65
N ASP A 1173 19.12 46.36 43.71
CA ASP A 1173 18.93 47.65 44.38
C ASP A 1173 19.66 47.77 45.73
N LYS A 1174 20.22 46.67 46.23
CA LYS A 1174 20.91 46.61 47.54
C LYS A 1174 22.38 47.03 47.49
N LEU A 1175 22.92 47.31 46.30
CA LEU A 1175 24.30 47.76 46.15
C LEU A 1175 24.43 49.19 46.67
N THR A 1176 25.45 49.44 47.48
CA THR A 1176 25.71 50.74 48.10
C THR A 1176 27.19 51.11 48.03
N ALA A 1177 27.48 52.39 47.83
CA ALA A 1177 28.80 52.96 48.00
C ALA A 1177 28.93 53.56 49.39
N LYS A 1178 29.98 53.17 50.12
CA LYS A 1178 30.33 53.68 51.44
C LYS A 1178 31.50 54.65 51.31
N ALA A 1179 31.38 55.80 51.96
CA ALA A 1179 32.45 56.80 52.04
C ALA A 1179 33.66 56.25 52.81
N ASP A 1180 34.73 57.03 52.84
CA ASP A 1180 35.90 56.77 53.67
C ASP A 1180 35.53 56.45 55.13
N SER A 1181 36.14 55.40 55.68
CA SER A 1181 35.83 54.87 57.01
C SER A 1181 36.60 55.57 58.13
N ASP A 1182 37.70 56.25 57.83
CA ASP A 1182 38.49 57.05 58.77
C ASP A 1182 37.86 58.44 58.99
N ASP A 1183 37.26 59.05 57.96
CA ASP A 1183 36.46 60.28 58.06
C ASP A 1183 35.32 60.32 57.03
N ASP A 1184 34.12 59.90 57.44
CA ASP A 1184 32.93 59.86 56.59
C ASP A 1184 32.38 61.25 56.21
N SER A 1185 32.92 62.33 56.78
CA SER A 1185 32.47 63.70 56.56
C SER A 1185 33.14 64.40 55.36
N ILE A 1186 34.24 63.84 54.86
CA ILE A 1186 35.00 64.41 53.75
C ILE A 1186 34.21 64.41 52.44
N ARG A 1187 34.46 65.40 51.59
CA ARG A 1187 33.94 65.38 50.22
C ARG A 1187 34.89 64.55 49.36
N GLU A 1188 34.32 63.59 48.64
CA GLU A 1188 35.09 62.74 47.74
C GLU A 1188 34.24 62.26 46.55
N GLN A 1189 34.92 61.98 45.45
CA GLN A 1189 34.32 61.45 44.23
C GLN A 1189 35.11 60.23 43.78
N ILE A 1190 34.46 59.06 43.84
CA ILE A 1190 35.06 57.76 43.59
C ILE A 1190 34.35 57.10 42.42
N ARG A 1191 35.13 56.53 41.50
CA ARG A 1191 34.60 55.66 40.44
C ARG A 1191 34.89 54.21 40.79
N PHE A 1192 33.85 53.38 40.73
CA PHE A 1192 33.95 51.93 40.94
C PHE A 1192 33.57 51.18 39.66
N TRP A 1193 34.18 50.03 39.42
CA TRP A 1193 33.78 49.05 38.39
C TRP A 1193 33.55 47.69 39.04
N LEU A 1194 32.52 46.96 38.62
CA LEU A 1194 32.34 45.54 39.00
C LEU A 1194 33.00 44.63 37.96
N ARG A 1195 33.95 43.79 38.37
CA ARG A 1195 34.75 42.99 37.45
C ARG A 1195 33.97 41.81 36.87
N LEU A 1196 33.66 41.89 35.57
CA LEU A 1196 32.91 40.86 34.85
C LEU A 1196 33.82 39.81 34.23
N ASP A 1197 34.87 40.21 33.50
CA ASP A 1197 35.94 39.32 33.03
C ASP A 1197 37.17 40.10 32.53
N ASP A 1198 38.37 39.55 32.71
CA ASP A 1198 39.67 40.15 32.32
C ASP A 1198 40.78 39.08 32.32
N THR A 1199 40.41 37.82 32.13
CA THR A 1199 41.33 36.71 32.40
C THR A 1199 42.29 36.49 31.24
N VAL A 1200 43.58 36.34 31.54
CA VAL A 1200 44.67 36.13 30.57
C VAL A 1200 44.41 34.92 29.65
N ALA A 1201 43.58 33.96 30.09
CA ALA A 1201 43.18 32.77 29.34
C ALA A 1201 42.37 33.10 28.06
N THR A 1202 41.56 34.15 28.07
CA THR A 1202 40.74 34.59 26.91
C THR A 1202 41.44 35.68 26.08
N GLY A 1203 42.62 36.15 26.52
CA GLY A 1203 43.39 37.21 25.86
C GLY A 1203 42.76 38.60 25.95
N HIS A 1204 41.57 38.74 26.53
CA HIS A 1204 40.85 39.99 26.74
C HIS A 1204 41.38 40.74 27.96
N THR A 1205 41.55 42.06 27.84
CA THR A 1205 41.84 42.97 28.94
C THR A 1205 41.01 44.22 28.78
N SER A 1206 40.11 44.44 29.74
CA SER A 1206 39.26 45.62 29.78
C SER A 1206 40.11 46.89 29.99
N PRO A 1207 39.77 48.00 29.31
CA PRO A 1207 40.55 49.25 29.35
C PRO A 1207 40.92 49.77 30.75
N GLN A 1208 40.01 49.69 31.71
CA GLN A 1208 40.17 50.17 33.09
C GLN A 1208 41.31 49.50 33.86
N VAL A 1209 41.65 48.25 33.55
CA VAL A 1209 42.74 47.52 34.24
C VAL A 1209 44.11 48.15 33.97
N SER A 1210 44.28 48.69 32.77
CA SER A 1210 45.52 49.33 32.33
C SER A 1210 45.57 50.84 32.61
N ARG A 1211 44.49 51.40 33.17
CA ARG A 1211 44.35 52.85 33.35
C ARG A 1211 45.10 53.34 34.58
N SER A 1212 45.94 54.37 34.39
CA SER A 1212 46.66 55.02 35.49
C SER A 1212 45.71 55.56 36.57
N GLY A 1213 46.02 55.25 37.83
CA GLY A 1213 45.22 55.68 38.99
C GLY A 1213 44.02 54.78 39.30
N VAL A 1214 43.84 53.67 38.57
CA VAL A 1214 42.85 52.63 38.88
C VAL A 1214 43.54 51.47 39.59
N THR A 1215 42.95 51.00 40.69
CA THR A 1215 43.38 49.76 41.37
C THR A 1215 42.28 48.73 41.25
N CYS A 1216 42.59 47.55 40.70
CA CYS A 1216 41.64 46.47 40.49
C CYS A 1216 41.92 45.29 41.43
N GLY A 1217 40.85 44.64 41.90
CA GLY A 1217 40.91 43.30 42.47
C GLY A 1217 41.36 42.26 41.43
N MET A 1218 41.65 41.03 41.87
CA MET A 1218 42.21 39.98 41.01
C MET A 1218 41.19 39.00 40.40
N ASN A 1219 39.96 38.98 40.90
CA ASN A 1219 38.90 38.06 40.47
C ASN A 1219 37.88 38.77 39.57
N SER A 1220 37.07 37.98 38.88
CA SER A 1220 35.95 38.40 38.04
C SER A 1220 34.78 37.42 38.18
N THR A 1221 33.59 37.80 37.75
CA THR A 1221 32.40 36.92 37.75
C THR A 1221 32.31 36.00 36.52
N ALA A 1222 33.26 36.06 35.59
CA ALA A 1222 33.28 35.32 34.32
C ALA A 1222 32.04 35.56 33.43
N GLN A 1223 31.66 36.83 33.25
CA GLN A 1223 30.50 37.24 32.43
C GLN A 1223 30.89 38.28 31.35
N PRO A 1224 31.85 37.96 30.45
CA PRO A 1224 32.31 38.91 29.42
C PRO A 1224 31.18 39.35 28.48
N TRP A 1225 30.15 38.53 28.29
CA TRP A 1225 28.95 38.84 27.52
C TRP A 1225 28.05 39.92 28.14
N LEU A 1226 28.45 40.57 29.23
CA LEU A 1226 27.76 41.74 29.81
C LEU A 1226 28.64 43.00 29.85
N GLN A 1227 29.86 42.94 29.32
CA GLN A 1227 30.72 44.12 29.14
C GLN A 1227 30.25 44.94 27.93
N TYR A 1228 30.58 46.23 27.95
CA TYR A 1228 30.18 47.16 26.90
C TYR A 1228 31.20 48.29 26.73
N ASN A 1229 31.31 48.83 25.51
CA ASN A 1229 32.23 49.91 25.19
C ASN A 1229 31.70 51.27 25.67
N TRP A 1230 31.85 51.55 26.97
CA TRP A 1230 31.34 52.79 27.58
C TRP A 1230 32.15 54.04 27.19
N SER A 1231 33.48 53.92 27.10
CA SER A 1231 34.41 55.04 26.85
C SER A 1231 34.88 55.19 25.40
N GLY A 1232 34.51 54.28 24.50
CA GLY A 1232 35.03 54.24 23.13
C GLY A 1232 36.42 53.61 23.03
N LEU A 1233 36.94 53.03 24.11
CA LEU A 1233 38.29 52.44 24.18
C LEU A 1233 38.29 50.91 24.18
N GLY A 1234 37.13 50.28 24.02
CA GLY A 1234 36.93 48.83 24.10
C GLY A 1234 35.88 48.45 25.14
N ASP A 1235 35.43 47.22 25.09
CA ASP A 1235 34.49 46.67 26.06
C ASP A 1235 35.12 46.72 27.45
N GLU A 1236 34.41 47.35 28.39
CA GLU A 1236 34.85 47.53 29.76
C GLU A 1236 33.76 47.12 30.75
N ASP A 1237 34.18 46.86 31.99
CA ASP A 1237 33.29 46.53 33.10
C ASP A 1237 32.29 47.67 33.39
N PRO A 1238 31.10 47.37 33.93
CA PRO A 1238 30.13 48.40 34.33
C PRO A 1238 30.69 49.28 35.45
N SER A 1239 30.56 50.59 35.30
CA SER A 1239 31.11 51.57 36.25
C SER A 1239 30.07 52.54 36.81
N THR A 1240 30.33 53.02 38.04
CA THR A 1240 29.53 54.04 38.71
C THR A 1240 30.43 55.12 39.30
N VAL A 1241 29.94 56.37 39.33
CA VAL A 1241 30.57 57.47 40.07
C VAL A 1241 29.74 57.76 41.33
N ALA A 1242 30.36 57.59 42.50
CA ALA A 1242 29.81 57.95 43.80
C ALA A 1242 30.39 59.29 44.26
N THR A 1243 29.54 60.29 44.49
CA THR A 1243 29.94 61.63 44.96
C THR A 1243 29.41 61.88 46.37
N PHE A 1244 30.31 61.91 47.35
CA PHE A 1244 30.01 62.18 48.75
C PHE A 1244 30.23 63.65 49.07
N GLY A 1245 29.31 64.25 49.83
CA GLY A 1245 29.42 65.63 50.30
C GLY A 1245 28.84 66.71 49.38
N ILE A 1246 27.72 66.39 48.71
CA ILE A 1246 26.90 67.37 47.97
C ILE A 1246 26.07 68.20 48.97
N PHE A 1247 26.22 69.53 48.94
CA PHE A 1247 25.47 70.42 49.84
C PHE A 1247 24.03 70.62 49.36
N ARG A 1248 23.05 70.16 50.15
CA ARG A 1248 21.63 70.51 49.93
C ARG A 1248 21.44 71.98 50.31
N GLY A 1249 21.26 72.85 49.32
CA GLY A 1249 20.89 74.25 49.54
C GLY A 1249 19.49 74.38 50.18
N ASN A 1250 19.09 75.61 50.49
CA ASN A 1250 17.75 75.95 50.99
C ASN A 1250 16.68 75.54 49.95
N ASP A 1251 15.59 74.87 50.38
CA ASP A 1251 14.51 74.31 49.54
C ASP A 1251 13.81 75.32 48.59
N LYS A 1252 14.09 76.63 48.73
CA LYS A 1252 13.59 77.69 47.83
C LYS A 1252 14.49 77.99 46.62
N ILE A 1253 15.63 77.32 46.48
CA ILE A 1253 16.56 77.53 45.37
C ILE A 1253 16.51 76.31 44.44
N ILE A 1254 15.91 76.48 43.26
CA ILE A 1254 15.70 75.41 42.27
C ILE A 1254 16.88 75.18 41.32
N PHE A 1255 17.93 76.00 41.40
CA PHE A 1255 19.22 75.73 40.76
C PHE A 1255 20.35 76.50 41.46
N ARG A 1256 21.45 75.81 41.77
CA ARG A 1256 22.71 76.41 42.26
C ARG A 1256 23.85 75.76 41.51
N GLY A 1257 24.55 76.51 40.66
CA GLY A 1257 25.80 76.04 40.07
C GLY A 1257 26.89 76.06 41.14
N GLU A 1258 27.47 74.90 41.44
CA GLU A 1258 28.69 74.84 42.25
C GLU A 1258 29.88 75.26 41.37
N SER A 1259 30.73 76.14 41.90
CA SER A 1259 32.01 76.47 41.27
C SER A 1259 32.94 75.25 41.40
N ASP A 1260 33.59 74.88 40.31
CA ASP A 1260 34.53 73.75 40.15
C ASP A 1260 33.93 72.32 40.05
N LEU A 1261 32.62 72.20 39.77
CA LEU A 1261 31.99 70.92 39.40
C LEU A 1261 31.52 70.96 37.93
N ILE A 1262 32.44 71.21 37.00
CA ILE A 1262 32.24 71.01 35.56
C ILE A 1262 33.53 70.49 34.91
N GLY A 1263 33.43 69.34 34.22
CA GLY A 1263 34.44 68.78 33.31
C GLY A 1263 35.22 67.62 33.95
N LEU A 1264 35.16 66.38 33.45
CA LEU A 1264 34.97 65.90 32.07
C LEU A 1264 33.92 64.79 31.96
#